data_AF-X0HCN8-F1
#
_entry.id   AF-X0HCN8-F1
#
_cell.length_a   1.000
_cell.length_b   1.000
_cell.length_c   1.000
_cell.angle_alpha   90.00
_cell.angle_beta   90.00
_cell.angle_gamma   90.00
#
_symmetry.space_group_name_H-M   'P 1'
#
loop_
_entity.id
_entity.type
_entity.pdbx_description
1 polymer ?
#
loop_
_entity_poly.entity_id
_entity_poly.type
_entity_poly.pdbx_seq_one_letter_code
_entity_poly.pdbx_strand_id
1 'polypeptide(L)'
;MDQPNPTYAVAETEEGIPISWEPRWCQFDHLKEELWLGQHNVDDTSTRTKITHIDFFGLGVIGSVCSVAYGTWSDSLTSPTSPAALVVMQFDFRAGSGLLRYKSAEISISFKGQKPGTCHPVIRQFFPTSNKSRGSQPAMRRSASMLPSDPFIWSPDEFIIRGKTWLSKGVQEPDEVTWTINEIHGSKFGICEPVKLAFIVAHRGPFQATVEVEATTAISLIKISNTPWSRDDPLLFDCITHKGMPLPATNLNELESQALADYIALASPSSSALSTVVSGLVTAPSSSPKQESTSTSSGAVYRVQGIPATCIRGQFIKGLATALNLDATSIRIHSFMANPYGTRVEMMSVLSFHKTPDFLCVTSAKKEWHLDVTLPSQGTESTPAENTTIKLLFDTHFLGFSVVGTPFANSDKIEVDIVAVHGLGGHAYGSFKERGGSYMWLEDSLPAHLRAALAGCAARILLYGYDARVENTISFQSIHDLAGRLRGSLRAIRPGIIKKRPLVFIGHSLGGLIIKELLVMQNEPGGDETDMLNLRATGGALFFGVPHRGMDNSALLAAIGLQANREFLESLRIGSPELEKQSQLFSSVSALDGSVIFSFFETCISGTAKMDNGKLTMNGDPAILVSKDSANHTEEYSRFLIPINRSHSELVKFERYSDDYERVLGCLQEILETTREIITRRLANTTL
;
A
#
# COMPACT_ATOMS: atom_id res chain seq x y z
N MET A 1 38.76 -5.01 60.12
CA MET A 1 38.47 -6.42 59.76
C MET A 1 37.13 -6.74 60.37
N ASP A 2 36.20 -7.14 59.52
CA ASP A 2 34.92 -7.81 59.78
C ASP A 2 33.82 -7.14 60.64
N GLN A 3 32.65 -7.10 59.97
CA GLN A 3 31.25 -7.10 60.45
C GLN A 3 30.62 -5.75 60.87
N PRO A 4 29.27 -5.59 60.90
CA PRO A 4 28.13 -6.40 60.39
C PRO A 4 27.05 -5.57 59.60
N ASN A 5 25.98 -6.24 59.14
CA ASN A 5 24.73 -5.68 58.60
C ASN A 5 24.09 -4.58 59.48
N PRO A 6 23.22 -3.73 58.89
CA PRO A 6 21.94 -3.46 59.52
C PRO A 6 20.75 -3.72 58.57
N THR A 7 19.84 -4.54 59.10
CA THR A 7 18.40 -4.59 58.83
C THR A 7 17.76 -3.24 58.52
N TYR A 8 16.84 -3.19 57.56
CA TYR A 8 15.69 -2.31 57.65
C TYR A 8 14.40 -3.07 57.37
N ALA A 9 13.57 -3.06 58.41
CA ALA A 9 12.21 -3.53 58.43
C ALA A 9 11.28 -2.56 57.69
N VAL A 10 10.13 -3.12 57.35
CA VAL A 10 8.93 -2.57 56.72
C VAL A 10 8.45 -1.26 57.35
N ALA A 11 8.07 -0.31 56.50
CA ALA A 11 7.07 0.71 56.82
C ALA A 11 5.94 0.59 55.79
N GLU A 12 4.80 0.07 56.23
CA GLU A 12 3.52 0.22 55.56
C GLU A 12 3.06 1.67 55.73
N THR A 13 2.63 2.32 54.65
CA THR A 13 1.53 3.29 54.72
C THR A 13 0.68 3.17 53.48
N GLU A 14 -0.62 3.13 53.75
CA GLU A 14 -1.76 2.96 52.89
C GLU A 14 -1.95 4.11 51.86
N GLU A 15 -2.85 3.82 50.93
CA GLU A 15 -3.50 4.72 49.96
C GLU A 15 -2.76 4.98 48.64
N GLY A 16 -3.40 4.48 47.57
CA GLY A 16 -2.88 4.45 46.23
C GLY A 16 -3.18 5.69 45.41
N ILE A 17 -2.25 5.97 44.50
CA ILE A 17 -2.40 6.51 43.14
C ILE A 17 -1.18 5.96 42.37
N PRO A 18 -1.31 5.30 41.20
CA PRO A 18 -0.14 4.88 40.43
C PRO A 18 0.57 6.10 39.85
N ILE A 19 1.77 6.39 40.38
CA ILE A 19 2.68 7.38 39.82
C ILE A 19 3.25 6.78 38.52
N SER A 20 2.83 7.36 37.40
CA SER A 20 3.46 7.17 36.10
C SER A 20 4.90 7.69 36.15
N TRP A 21 5.83 6.92 35.60
CA TRP A 21 7.23 7.25 35.33
C TRP A 21 8.18 7.28 36.54
N GLU A 22 8.95 6.19 36.72
CA GLU A 22 10.39 6.25 36.45
C GLU A 22 11.00 4.83 36.25
N PRO A 23 12.05 4.70 35.41
CA PRO A 23 12.57 3.44 34.90
C PRO A 23 13.52 2.78 35.90
N ARG A 24 13.80 1.47 35.76
CA ARG A 24 15.15 0.89 35.84
C ARG A 24 15.22 -0.65 35.76
N TRP A 25 16.04 -1.08 34.78
CA TRP A 25 16.90 -2.25 34.69
C TRP A 25 16.32 -3.67 34.62
N CYS A 26 16.08 -4.09 33.37
CA CYS A 26 16.53 -5.38 32.88
C CYS A 26 18.02 -5.57 33.18
N GLN A 27 18.39 -6.66 33.84
CA GLN A 27 19.73 -7.23 33.70
C GLN A 27 19.63 -8.49 32.85
N PHE A 28 20.03 -8.28 31.59
CA PHE A 28 20.45 -9.28 30.63
C PHE A 28 21.84 -9.74 31.04
N ASP A 29 22.03 -11.04 31.28
CA ASP A 29 23.36 -11.61 31.50
C ASP A 29 23.99 -11.99 30.15
N HIS A 30 25.08 -11.29 29.82
CA HIS A 30 25.79 -11.27 28.54
C HIS A 30 26.76 -12.44 28.31
N LEU A 31 26.58 -13.60 28.96
CA LEU A 31 27.56 -14.67 28.93
C LEU A 31 26.92 -16.06 28.86
N LYS A 32 26.35 -16.39 27.69
CA LYS A 32 26.39 -17.71 27.05
C LYS A 32 25.66 -17.64 25.72
N GLU A 33 26.33 -18.10 24.68
CA GLU A 33 25.79 -18.31 23.34
C GLU A 33 24.43 -19.03 23.44
N GLU A 34 23.46 -18.63 22.60
CA GLU A 34 22.02 -18.98 22.60
C GLU A 34 21.08 -18.01 23.34
N LEU A 35 21.04 -16.75 22.90
CA LEU A 35 19.97 -15.78 23.18
C LEU A 35 18.95 -15.76 22.04
N TRP A 36 17.93 -16.61 22.12
CA TRP A 36 16.70 -16.58 21.29
C TRP A 36 15.46 -16.62 22.18
N LEU A 37 15.21 -15.60 23.00
CA LEU A 37 13.99 -15.56 23.82
C LEU A 37 13.47 -14.13 23.99
N GLY A 38 12.47 -13.80 23.17
CA GLY A 38 11.70 -12.54 23.15
C GLY A 38 11.21 -12.24 21.74
N GLN A 39 9.91 -12.40 21.47
CA GLN A 39 9.28 -12.13 20.18
C GLN A 39 9.35 -10.62 19.85
N HIS A 40 10.34 -10.19 19.05
CA HIS A 40 10.42 -8.83 18.51
C HIS A 40 10.10 -8.85 17.01
N ASN A 41 9.12 -8.05 16.59
CA ASN A 41 9.14 -7.46 15.24
C ASN A 41 10.10 -6.26 15.27
N VAL A 42 10.56 -5.81 14.09
CA VAL A 42 11.58 -4.75 13.89
C VAL A 42 11.22 -3.42 14.58
N ASP A 43 9.96 -3.27 14.95
CA ASP A 43 9.35 -2.24 15.77
C ASP A 43 8.91 -2.82 17.13
N ASP A 44 9.57 -2.38 18.22
CA ASP A 44 9.37 -2.79 19.63
C ASP A 44 7.96 -2.55 20.23
N THR A 45 6.91 -2.47 19.40
CA THR A 45 5.55 -2.09 19.81
C THR A 45 4.44 -3.05 19.38
N SER A 46 4.76 -4.17 18.70
CA SER A 46 3.72 -5.01 18.07
C SER A 46 3.93 -6.52 18.30
N THR A 47 3.00 -7.15 19.04
CA THR A 47 2.88 -8.61 19.13
C THR A 47 2.38 -9.21 17.81
N ARG A 48 3.11 -10.24 17.30
CA ARG A 48 2.80 -11.04 16.10
C ARG A 48 1.28 -11.28 15.96
N THR A 49 0.71 -10.91 14.81
CA THR A 49 -0.74 -10.96 14.54
C THR A 49 -1.25 -12.31 14.08
N LYS A 50 -0.43 -13.14 13.44
CA LYS A 50 -0.86 -14.36 12.74
C LYS A 50 -0.32 -15.62 13.41
N ILE A 51 -1.23 -16.54 13.70
CA ILE A 51 -1.09 -17.56 14.75
C ILE A 51 -1.53 -18.94 14.27
N THR A 52 -2.19 -19.12 13.12
CA THR A 52 -2.31 -20.47 12.57
C THR A 52 -2.35 -20.37 11.05
N HIS A 53 -1.70 -21.30 10.35
CA HIS A 53 -1.83 -21.44 8.91
C HIS A 53 -1.60 -22.91 8.60
N ILE A 54 -2.68 -23.62 8.28
CA ILE A 54 -2.57 -24.93 7.65
C ILE A 54 -2.94 -24.67 6.20
N ASP A 55 -2.03 -24.93 5.27
CA ASP A 55 -2.30 -24.82 3.85
C ASP A 55 -2.15 -26.21 3.24
N PHE A 56 -3.27 -26.78 2.82
CA PHE A 56 -3.29 -27.95 1.97
C PHE A 56 -4.12 -27.62 0.73
N PHE A 57 -3.44 -27.29 -0.37
CA PHE A 57 -4.06 -26.96 -1.66
C PHE A 57 -5.09 -25.80 -1.57
N GLY A 58 -4.79 -24.74 -0.81
CA GLY A 58 -5.67 -23.57 -0.68
C GLY A 58 -6.84 -23.75 0.29
N LEU A 59 -6.88 -24.85 1.05
CA LEU A 59 -7.79 -25.06 2.17
C LEU A 59 -7.03 -24.90 3.49
N GLY A 60 -7.51 -24.02 4.36
CA GLY A 60 -6.81 -23.70 5.60
C GLY A 60 -7.61 -22.95 6.65
N VAL A 61 -7.14 -23.01 7.89
CA VAL A 61 -7.68 -22.19 8.99
C VAL A 61 -6.59 -21.25 9.46
N ILE A 62 -6.90 -19.94 9.50
CA ILE A 62 -5.97 -18.91 9.95
C ILE A 62 -6.43 -18.28 11.25
N GLY A 63 -5.73 -18.56 12.34
CA GLY A 63 -5.91 -17.88 13.62
C GLY A 63 -5.07 -16.59 13.68
N SER A 64 -5.61 -15.53 14.27
CA SER A 64 -4.91 -14.25 14.49
C SER A 64 -5.29 -13.64 15.83
N VAL A 65 -4.35 -13.04 16.58
CA VAL A 65 -4.67 -12.20 17.76
C VAL A 65 -4.99 -10.80 17.27
N CYS A 66 -6.23 -10.39 17.44
CA CYS A 66 -6.73 -9.07 17.05
C CYS A 66 -6.50 -8.03 18.13
N SER A 67 -6.65 -8.42 19.40
CA SER A 67 -6.51 -7.49 20.52
C SER A 67 -6.06 -8.19 21.80
N VAL A 68 -5.23 -7.48 22.58
CA VAL A 68 -4.78 -7.87 23.92
C VAL A 68 -4.85 -6.64 24.79
N ALA A 69 -5.62 -6.71 25.87
CA ALA A 69 -5.67 -5.65 26.84
C ALA A 69 -5.63 -6.19 28.27
N TYR A 70 -4.87 -5.50 29.11
CA TYR A 70 -4.63 -5.90 30.49
C TYR A 70 -5.48 -5.05 31.44
N GLY A 71 -5.97 -5.70 32.49
CA GLY A 71 -6.76 -5.13 33.56
C GLY A 71 -6.67 -6.01 34.81
N THR A 72 -7.72 -6.02 35.60
CA THR A 72 -7.82 -6.79 36.84
C THR A 72 -9.06 -7.66 36.84
N TRP A 73 -9.09 -8.65 37.72
CA TRP A 73 -10.20 -9.55 37.94
C TRP A 73 -10.37 -9.82 39.44
N SER A 74 -11.60 -9.64 39.94
CA SER A 74 -11.97 -9.90 41.33
C SER A 74 -12.99 -11.02 41.42
N ASP A 75 -12.68 -12.07 42.17
CA ASP A 75 -13.59 -13.21 42.37
C ASP A 75 -14.77 -12.88 43.33
N SER A 76 -14.62 -11.83 44.14
CA SER A 76 -15.69 -11.27 44.98
C SER A 76 -15.41 -9.81 45.32
N LEU A 77 -16.43 -9.07 45.80
CA LEU A 77 -16.31 -7.68 46.29
C LEU A 77 -15.30 -7.53 47.44
N THR A 78 -14.90 -8.62 48.09
CA THR A 78 -14.01 -8.66 49.25
C THR A 78 -12.68 -9.37 48.98
N SER A 79 -12.49 -9.92 47.78
CA SER A 79 -11.26 -10.65 47.40
C SER A 79 -10.23 -9.70 46.78
N PRO A 80 -8.92 -9.93 46.99
CA PRO A 80 -7.89 -9.15 46.32
C PRO A 80 -7.97 -9.29 44.80
N THR A 81 -7.87 -8.17 44.08
CA THR A 81 -7.85 -8.10 42.62
C THR A 81 -6.63 -8.82 42.06
N SER A 82 -6.84 -9.73 41.11
CA SER A 82 -5.76 -10.41 40.39
C SER A 82 -5.53 -9.74 39.02
N PRO A 83 -4.28 -9.64 38.52
CA PRO A 83 -4.03 -9.21 37.15
C PRO A 83 -4.72 -10.13 36.14
N ALA A 84 -5.32 -9.56 35.10
CA ALA A 84 -6.02 -10.32 34.08
C ALA A 84 -5.84 -9.71 32.69
N ALA A 85 -5.94 -10.54 31.66
CA ALA A 85 -5.86 -10.13 30.26
C ALA A 85 -7.15 -10.51 29.53
N LEU A 86 -7.74 -9.56 28.79
CA LEU A 86 -8.73 -9.81 27.76
C LEU A 86 -8.02 -9.98 26.42
N VAL A 87 -8.18 -11.14 25.80
CA VAL A 87 -7.59 -11.45 24.49
C VAL A 87 -8.70 -11.77 23.51
N VAL A 88 -8.62 -11.17 22.32
CA VAL A 88 -9.53 -11.42 21.20
C VAL A 88 -8.74 -12.03 20.05
N MET A 89 -9.19 -13.19 19.59
CA MET A 89 -8.63 -13.92 18.46
C MET A 89 -9.68 -14.09 17.36
N GLN A 90 -9.24 -14.09 16.11
CA GLN A 90 -10.07 -14.33 14.93
C GLN A 90 -9.55 -15.55 14.17
N PHE A 91 -10.45 -16.45 13.77
CA PHE A 91 -10.15 -17.65 12.99
C PHE A 91 -10.85 -17.59 11.64
N ASP A 92 -10.07 -17.44 10.58
CA ASP A 92 -10.55 -17.40 9.19
C ASP A 92 -10.49 -18.80 8.57
N PHE A 93 -11.65 -19.37 8.27
CA PHE A 93 -11.78 -20.66 7.59
C PHE A 93 -11.73 -20.46 6.06
N ARG A 94 -10.53 -20.58 5.47
CA ARG A 94 -10.29 -20.49 4.03
C ARG A 94 -10.72 -21.80 3.36
N ALA A 95 -11.98 -21.90 2.95
CA ALA A 95 -12.47 -23.00 2.13
C ALA A 95 -13.26 -22.51 0.91
N GLY A 96 -13.20 -23.26 -0.19
CA GLY A 96 -14.02 -23.03 -1.37
C GLY A 96 -15.49 -23.46 -1.20
N SER A 97 -16.38 -22.98 -2.06
CA SER A 97 -17.79 -23.39 -2.08
C SER A 97 -17.96 -24.86 -2.49
N GLY A 98 -19.04 -25.51 -2.07
CA GLY A 98 -19.38 -26.87 -2.50
C GLY A 98 -18.74 -27.95 -1.63
N LEU A 99 -18.03 -28.92 -2.21
CA LEU A 99 -17.54 -30.12 -1.51
C LEU A 99 -16.35 -29.85 -0.56
N LEU A 100 -15.67 -28.72 -0.73
CA LEU A 100 -14.47 -28.35 0.05
C LEU A 100 -14.76 -27.46 1.27
N ARG A 101 -16.02 -27.06 1.48
CA ARG A 101 -16.43 -26.24 2.63
C ARG A 101 -16.27 -26.99 3.95
N TYR A 102 -15.95 -26.27 5.03
CA TYR A 102 -15.85 -26.85 6.37
C TYR A 102 -17.23 -27.13 6.97
N LYS A 103 -17.40 -28.34 7.49
CA LYS A 103 -18.62 -28.82 8.13
C LYS A 103 -18.50 -28.84 9.66
N SER A 104 -17.32 -29.13 10.19
CA SER A 104 -17.05 -29.00 11.62
C SER A 104 -15.64 -28.48 11.86
N ALA A 105 -15.47 -27.80 12.97
CA ALA A 105 -14.17 -27.42 13.50
C ALA A 105 -14.16 -27.49 15.03
N GLU A 106 -13.02 -27.79 15.60
CA GLU A 106 -12.71 -27.75 17.01
C GLU A 106 -11.46 -26.89 17.20
N ILE A 107 -11.56 -25.84 18.02
CA ILE A 107 -10.44 -24.95 18.36
C ILE A 107 -10.21 -25.05 19.86
N SER A 108 -9.04 -25.53 20.27
CA SER A 108 -8.62 -25.62 21.67
C SER A 108 -7.48 -24.64 21.96
N ILE A 109 -7.60 -23.90 23.04
CA ILE A 109 -6.57 -22.95 23.48
C ILE A 109 -6.23 -23.27 24.93
N SER A 110 -4.98 -23.62 25.20
CA SER A 110 -4.47 -23.93 26.54
C SER A 110 -3.41 -22.93 26.99
N PHE A 111 -3.35 -22.64 28.28
CA PHE A 111 -2.46 -21.64 28.87
C PHE A 111 -1.50 -22.24 29.89
N LYS A 112 -0.24 -21.79 29.87
CA LYS A 112 0.79 -22.21 30.83
C LYS A 112 1.64 -21.03 31.27
N GLY A 113 2.06 -21.02 32.53
CA GLY A 113 3.07 -20.06 33.01
C GLY A 113 4.43 -20.37 32.40
N GLN A 114 5.23 -19.34 32.09
CA GLN A 114 6.55 -19.54 31.45
C GLN A 114 7.59 -20.24 32.34
N LYS A 115 7.48 -20.12 33.68
CA LYS A 115 8.42 -20.73 34.62
C LYS A 115 7.86 -22.02 35.22
N PRO A 116 8.61 -23.13 35.23
CA PRO A 116 8.21 -24.33 35.96
C PRO A 116 7.94 -24.01 37.43
N GLY A 117 6.73 -24.30 37.92
CA GLY A 117 6.33 -24.08 39.32
C GLY A 117 5.63 -22.74 39.63
N THR A 118 5.42 -21.86 38.65
CA THR A 118 4.55 -20.67 38.83
C THR A 118 3.07 -21.03 38.73
N CYS A 119 2.19 -20.30 39.42
CA CYS A 119 0.74 -20.47 39.32
C CYS A 119 0.28 -20.43 37.86
N HIS A 120 -0.54 -21.42 37.48
CA HIS A 120 -1.07 -21.53 36.12
C HIS A 120 -2.04 -20.36 35.81
N PRO A 121 -2.04 -19.82 34.59
CA PRO A 121 -3.05 -18.86 34.16
C PRO A 121 -4.43 -19.52 34.21
N VAL A 122 -5.42 -18.77 34.69
CA VAL A 122 -6.78 -19.29 34.93
C VAL A 122 -7.76 -18.60 34.00
N ILE A 123 -8.50 -19.38 33.23
CA ILE A 123 -9.57 -18.87 32.37
C ILE A 123 -10.77 -18.50 33.26
N ARG A 124 -11.08 -17.21 33.32
CA ARG A 124 -12.20 -16.68 34.11
C ARG A 124 -13.49 -16.59 33.31
N GLN A 125 -13.39 -16.11 32.07
CA GLN A 125 -14.51 -16.02 31.13
C GLN A 125 -14.05 -16.29 29.70
N PHE A 126 -14.98 -16.74 28.86
CA PHE A 126 -14.73 -16.96 27.44
C PHE A 126 -16.01 -16.75 26.62
N PHE A 127 -15.84 -16.36 25.36
CA PHE A 127 -16.91 -15.99 24.45
C PHE A 127 -16.62 -16.46 23.02
N PRO A 128 -17.65 -16.85 22.26
CA PRO A 128 -19.03 -17.08 22.70
C PRO A 128 -19.15 -18.42 23.46
N THR A 129 -20.11 -18.51 24.39
CA THR A 129 -20.43 -19.78 25.09
C THR A 129 -21.34 -20.67 24.23
N SER A 130 -22.35 -20.08 23.58
CA SER A 130 -23.12 -20.70 22.49
C SER A 130 -23.90 -19.64 21.71
N ASN A 131 -24.15 -19.90 20.42
CA ASN A 131 -25.01 -19.07 19.57
C ASN A 131 -26.43 -19.64 19.36
N LYS A 132 -26.81 -20.72 20.06
CA LYS A 132 -28.19 -21.24 20.00
C LYS A 132 -29.09 -20.42 20.92
N SER A 133 -30.05 -19.71 20.33
CA SER A 133 -31.16 -19.13 21.09
C SER A 133 -31.92 -20.26 21.80
N ARG A 134 -32.03 -20.16 23.13
CA ARG A 134 -32.92 -21.04 23.90
C ARG A 134 -34.36 -20.65 23.57
N GLY A 135 -35.03 -21.48 22.78
CA GLY A 135 -36.50 -21.50 22.72
C GLY A 135 -37.11 -21.07 21.39
N SER A 136 -37.83 -21.99 20.79
CA SER A 136 -38.74 -21.84 19.66
C SER A 136 -39.83 -20.79 19.92
N GLN A 137 -39.94 -19.79 19.05
CA GLN A 137 -41.22 -19.13 18.73
C GLN A 137 -41.36 -18.96 17.21
N PRO A 138 -42.58 -19.10 16.65
CA PRO A 138 -42.80 -19.09 15.21
C PRO A 138 -42.68 -17.68 14.65
N ALA A 139 -42.31 -17.61 13.37
CA ALA A 139 -42.13 -16.40 12.57
C ALA A 139 -43.22 -15.34 12.83
N MET A 140 -42.85 -14.26 13.51
CA MET A 140 -43.67 -13.06 13.64
C MET A 140 -42.86 -11.85 13.13
N ARG A 141 -43.47 -11.12 12.19
CA ARG A 141 -42.95 -9.95 11.47
C ARG A 141 -42.11 -9.04 12.39
N ARG A 142 -40.82 -8.85 12.06
CA ARG A 142 -39.99 -7.83 12.72
C ARG A 142 -40.30 -6.45 12.11
N SER A 143 -40.99 -5.64 12.90
CA SER A 143 -41.07 -4.19 12.77
C SER A 143 -39.70 -3.56 13.03
N ALA A 144 -39.40 -2.46 12.34
CA ALA A 144 -38.21 -1.65 12.52
C ALA A 144 -38.24 -0.95 13.91
N SER A 145 -37.61 -1.55 14.92
CA SER A 145 -37.11 -0.88 16.14
C SER A 145 -36.74 -1.90 17.24
N MET A 146 -35.69 -2.70 17.04
CA MET A 146 -34.90 -3.25 18.15
C MET A 146 -33.45 -3.46 17.70
N LEU A 147 -32.52 -2.82 18.42
CA LEU A 147 -31.08 -3.02 18.29
C LEU A 147 -30.73 -4.48 18.70
N PRO A 148 -29.77 -5.15 18.05
CA PRO A 148 -29.39 -6.50 18.44
C PRO A 148 -28.48 -6.45 19.67
N SER A 149 -28.90 -7.09 20.75
CA SER A 149 -28.18 -7.24 22.02
C SER A 149 -27.23 -8.45 22.02
N ASP A 150 -26.65 -8.82 20.88
CA ASP A 150 -25.70 -9.93 20.76
C ASP A 150 -24.44 -9.45 20.00
N PRO A 151 -23.24 -9.44 20.63
CA PRO A 151 -21.97 -8.99 20.01
C PRO A 151 -21.63 -9.66 18.69
N PHE A 152 -22.14 -10.87 18.54
CA PHE A 152 -21.82 -11.80 17.49
C PHE A 152 -22.93 -11.67 16.46
N ILE A 153 -22.78 -10.73 15.51
CA ILE A 153 -23.70 -10.60 14.38
C ILE A 153 -23.44 -11.81 13.47
N TRP A 154 -24.07 -12.94 13.78
CA TRP A 154 -23.99 -14.14 12.95
C TRP A 154 -25.36 -14.34 12.30
N SER A 155 -25.38 -14.71 11.03
CA SER A 155 -26.60 -15.24 10.42
C SER A 155 -27.01 -16.49 11.21
N PRO A 156 -28.18 -16.52 11.88
CA PRO A 156 -28.57 -17.64 12.76
C PRO A 156 -28.75 -18.99 12.03
N ASP A 157 -28.57 -19.02 10.71
CA ASP A 157 -28.90 -20.13 9.83
C ASP A 157 -27.66 -20.87 9.25
N GLU A 158 -26.43 -20.53 9.67
CA GLU A 158 -25.20 -21.04 9.01
C GLU A 158 -24.44 -22.13 9.81
N PHE A 159 -24.08 -21.90 11.08
CA PHE A 159 -23.37 -22.85 11.94
C PHE A 159 -23.71 -22.70 13.43
N ILE A 160 -23.39 -23.70 14.24
CA ILE A 160 -23.57 -23.75 15.70
C ILE A 160 -22.19 -23.77 16.36
N ILE A 161 -21.92 -22.82 17.25
CA ILE A 161 -20.74 -22.83 18.13
C ILE A 161 -21.12 -23.24 19.56
N ARG A 162 -20.23 -23.97 20.23
CA ARG A 162 -20.29 -24.25 21.67
C ARG A 162 -18.90 -24.22 22.26
N GLY A 163 -18.67 -23.32 23.22
CA GLY A 163 -17.44 -23.30 24.00
C GLY A 163 -17.59 -24.05 25.33
N LYS A 164 -16.54 -24.74 25.75
CA LYS A 164 -16.42 -25.41 27.06
C LYS A 164 -15.01 -25.25 27.59
N THR A 165 -14.88 -25.14 28.91
CA THR A 165 -13.59 -25.17 29.60
C THR A 165 -13.20 -26.59 30.00
N TRP A 166 -11.90 -26.85 30.02
CA TRP A 166 -11.29 -28.09 30.47
C TRP A 166 -10.22 -27.80 31.54
N LEU A 167 -9.90 -28.82 32.34
CA LEU A 167 -8.84 -28.75 33.33
C LEU A 167 -7.74 -29.75 32.93
N SER A 168 -6.52 -29.25 32.70
CA SER A 168 -5.35 -30.09 32.47
C SER A 168 -5.05 -30.96 33.70
N LYS A 169 -4.45 -32.13 33.45
CA LYS A 169 -4.10 -33.09 34.51
C LYS A 169 -3.14 -32.45 35.53
N GLY A 170 -3.61 -32.26 36.76
CA GLY A 170 -2.84 -31.67 37.87
C GLY A 170 -3.11 -30.18 38.13
N VAL A 171 -4.01 -29.54 37.37
CA VAL A 171 -4.45 -28.16 37.57
C VAL A 171 -5.79 -28.15 38.32
N GLN A 172 -5.97 -27.20 39.26
CA GLN A 172 -7.19 -27.10 40.08
C GLN A 172 -8.28 -26.18 39.48
N GLU A 173 -7.91 -25.32 38.54
CA GLU A 173 -8.80 -24.36 37.87
C GLU A 173 -8.63 -24.48 36.34
N PRO A 174 -9.64 -24.10 35.54
CA PRO A 174 -9.61 -24.29 34.09
C PRO A 174 -8.50 -23.47 33.42
N ASP A 175 -7.64 -24.16 32.68
CA ASP A 175 -6.50 -23.62 31.93
C ASP A 175 -6.62 -23.86 30.42
N GLU A 176 -7.70 -24.50 29.98
CA GLU A 176 -8.00 -24.77 28.58
C GLU A 176 -9.45 -24.45 28.24
N VAL A 177 -9.67 -23.90 27.04
CA VAL A 177 -11.00 -23.68 26.47
C VAL A 177 -11.06 -24.24 25.06
N THR A 178 -12.14 -24.97 24.77
CA THR A 178 -12.39 -25.60 23.48
C THR A 178 -13.71 -25.14 22.91
N TRP A 179 -13.71 -24.70 21.66
CA TRP A 179 -14.91 -24.40 20.90
C TRP A 179 -15.15 -25.44 19.82
N THR A 180 -16.33 -26.07 19.86
CA THR A 180 -16.83 -26.91 18.78
C THR A 180 -17.78 -26.12 17.90
N ILE A 181 -17.48 -26.06 16.61
CA ILE A 181 -18.21 -25.34 15.56
C ILE A 181 -18.75 -26.37 14.57
N ASN A 182 -20.05 -26.38 14.32
CA ASN A 182 -20.69 -27.34 13.42
C ASN A 182 -21.67 -26.64 12.48
N GLU A 183 -21.57 -26.92 11.17
CA GLU A 183 -22.56 -26.51 10.16
C GLU A 183 -23.97 -26.95 10.57
N ILE A 184 -24.97 -26.10 10.34
CA ILE A 184 -26.39 -26.47 10.54
C ILE A 184 -26.81 -27.42 9.41
N HIS A 185 -27.53 -28.49 9.78
CA HIS A 185 -27.97 -29.51 8.81
C HIS A 185 -28.84 -28.88 7.69
N GLY A 186 -28.35 -28.94 6.45
CA GLY A 186 -29.01 -28.35 5.28
C GLY A 186 -28.44 -27.01 4.81
N SER A 187 -27.47 -26.42 5.54
CA SER A 187 -26.72 -25.26 5.06
C SER A 187 -25.93 -25.60 3.79
N LYS A 188 -25.90 -24.65 2.84
CA LYS A 188 -25.12 -24.76 1.59
C LYS A 188 -23.75 -24.10 1.70
N PHE A 189 -23.49 -23.38 2.79
CA PHE A 189 -22.37 -22.47 2.90
C PHE A 189 -21.25 -23.03 3.79
N GLY A 190 -21.56 -23.89 4.77
CA GLY A 190 -20.56 -24.42 5.71
C GLY A 190 -20.28 -23.44 6.86
N ILE A 191 -19.15 -23.62 7.55
CA ILE A 191 -18.63 -22.61 8.48
C ILE A 191 -18.11 -21.43 7.64
N CYS A 192 -18.83 -20.31 7.65
CA CYS A 192 -18.56 -19.11 6.86
C CYS A 192 -18.27 -17.93 7.77
N GLU A 193 -17.48 -16.97 7.27
CA GLU A 193 -17.01 -15.78 7.98
C GLU A 193 -15.89 -16.01 9.03
N PRO A 194 -15.15 -14.96 9.41
CA PRO A 194 -14.19 -15.04 10.49
C PRO A 194 -14.87 -15.33 11.84
N VAL A 195 -14.44 -16.40 12.52
CA VAL A 195 -14.95 -16.72 13.86
C VAL A 195 -14.10 -16.00 14.91
N LYS A 196 -14.69 -15.03 15.60
CA LYS A 196 -14.05 -14.34 16.72
C LYS A 196 -14.28 -15.09 18.02
N LEU A 197 -13.19 -15.37 18.73
CA LEU A 197 -13.17 -15.99 20.05
C LEU A 197 -12.48 -15.02 21.01
N ALA A 198 -13.04 -14.85 22.20
CA ALA A 198 -12.46 -14.00 23.23
C ALA A 198 -12.39 -14.73 24.56
N PHE A 199 -11.39 -14.40 25.37
CA PHE A 199 -11.23 -14.97 26.70
C PHE A 199 -10.56 -13.98 27.66
N ILE A 200 -10.92 -14.13 28.93
CA ILE A 200 -10.33 -13.40 30.06
C ILE A 200 -9.52 -14.40 30.88
N VAL A 201 -8.23 -14.15 31.00
CA VAL A 201 -7.29 -15.02 31.73
C VAL A 201 -6.68 -14.25 32.88
N ALA A 202 -6.89 -14.72 34.10
CA ALA A 202 -6.19 -14.24 35.29
C ALA A 202 -4.77 -14.82 35.32
N HIS A 203 -3.77 -13.99 35.62
CA HIS A 203 -2.36 -14.36 35.57
C HIS A 203 -1.58 -13.75 36.74
N ARG A 204 -0.40 -14.31 37.04
CA ARG A 204 0.53 -13.80 38.06
C ARG A 204 1.91 -13.39 37.50
N GLY A 205 2.05 -13.40 36.17
CA GLY A 205 3.26 -13.05 35.44
C GLY A 205 3.15 -13.48 33.98
N PRO A 206 4.22 -13.34 33.19
CA PRO A 206 4.24 -13.72 31.77
C PRO A 206 3.79 -15.17 31.57
N PHE A 207 2.94 -15.36 30.58
CA PHE A 207 2.32 -16.64 30.30
C PHE A 207 2.32 -16.91 28.80
N GLN A 208 2.10 -18.17 28.45
CA GLN A 208 2.06 -18.61 27.08
C GLN A 208 0.74 -19.28 26.74
N ALA A 209 0.30 -19.19 25.49
CA ALA A 209 -0.85 -19.91 24.96
C ALA A 209 -0.45 -20.85 23.83
N THR A 210 -1.07 -22.02 23.81
CA THR A 210 -0.97 -23.01 22.74
C THR A 210 -2.33 -23.18 22.08
N VAL A 211 -2.38 -23.05 20.76
CA VAL A 211 -3.62 -23.17 19.97
C VAL A 211 -3.58 -24.43 19.12
N GLU A 212 -4.60 -25.26 19.27
CA GLU A 212 -4.86 -26.45 18.48
C GLU A 212 -6.14 -26.28 17.67
N VAL A 213 -6.11 -26.68 16.40
CA VAL A 213 -7.25 -26.57 15.49
C VAL A 213 -7.43 -27.88 14.75
N GLU A 214 -8.63 -28.44 14.84
CA GLU A 214 -9.11 -29.55 14.03
C GLU A 214 -10.30 -29.09 13.18
N ALA A 215 -10.31 -29.36 11.88
CA ALA A 215 -11.41 -29.01 10.99
C ALA A 215 -11.66 -30.09 9.93
N THR A 216 -12.92 -30.32 9.59
CA THR A 216 -13.33 -31.35 8.60
C THR A 216 -14.20 -30.75 7.49
N THR A 217 -14.00 -31.21 6.26
CA THR A 217 -14.78 -30.76 5.08
C THR A 217 -16.05 -31.61 4.87
N ALA A 218 -16.99 -31.10 4.07
CA ALA A 218 -18.32 -31.69 3.88
C ALA A 218 -18.34 -33.13 3.32
N ILE A 219 -17.30 -33.54 2.61
CA ILE A 219 -17.13 -34.89 2.03
C ILE A 219 -16.26 -35.81 2.90
N SER A 220 -15.82 -35.35 4.08
CA SER A 220 -14.91 -36.06 5.00
C SER A 220 -13.61 -36.58 4.36
N LEU A 221 -13.27 -36.14 3.13
CA LEU A 221 -12.07 -36.58 2.41
C LEU A 221 -10.80 -35.93 2.97
N ILE A 222 -10.93 -34.78 3.65
CA ILE A 222 -9.81 -34.02 4.21
C ILE A 222 -10.16 -33.68 5.66
N LYS A 223 -9.48 -34.35 6.59
CA LYS A 223 -9.42 -33.98 8.00
C LYS A 223 -8.14 -33.19 8.22
N ILE A 224 -8.28 -31.93 8.61
CA ILE A 224 -7.16 -31.11 9.03
C ILE A 224 -7.11 -31.20 10.55
N SER A 225 -6.11 -31.89 11.09
CA SER A 225 -5.82 -31.88 12.52
C SER A 225 -4.37 -31.48 12.70
N ASN A 226 -4.11 -30.43 13.48
CA ASN A 226 -2.76 -30.10 13.87
C ASN A 226 -2.62 -30.31 15.38
N THR A 227 -1.73 -31.23 15.78
CA THR A 227 -1.16 -31.29 17.13
C THR A 227 -0.08 -30.21 17.25
N PRO A 228 0.22 -29.70 18.45
CA PRO A 228 0.39 -28.28 18.74
C PRO A 228 1.41 -27.59 17.84
N TRP A 229 1.22 -26.27 17.66
CA TRP A 229 2.30 -25.35 17.34
C TRP A 229 3.59 -25.85 17.96
N SER A 230 4.65 -25.91 17.14
CA SER A 230 5.99 -26.35 17.52
C SER A 230 6.18 -26.20 19.02
N ARG A 231 6.56 -27.28 19.68
CA ARG A 231 6.96 -27.29 21.10
C ARG A 231 7.97 -26.17 21.43
N ASP A 232 8.52 -25.54 20.39
CA ASP A 232 9.56 -24.52 20.37
C ASP A 232 9.07 -23.08 19.98
N ASP A 233 7.78 -22.77 19.74
CA ASP A 233 7.30 -21.39 19.41
C ASP A 233 5.89 -21.01 19.96
N PRO A 234 5.61 -21.02 21.28
CA PRO A 234 4.29 -20.66 21.81
C PRO A 234 3.97 -19.16 21.70
N LEU A 235 2.68 -18.78 21.79
CA LEU A 235 2.31 -17.36 21.91
C LEU A 235 2.72 -16.84 23.27
N LEU A 236 3.51 -15.76 23.32
CA LEU A 236 3.99 -15.19 24.56
C LEU A 236 3.23 -13.92 24.91
N PHE A 237 2.75 -13.84 26.14
CA PHE A 237 2.14 -12.66 26.72
C PHE A 237 3.06 -12.17 27.85
N ASP A 238 3.67 -11.02 27.63
CA ASP A 238 4.61 -10.36 28.55
C ASP A 238 3.91 -9.59 29.68
N CYS A 239 2.57 -9.54 29.66
CA CYS A 239 1.72 -8.79 30.58
C CYS A 239 1.85 -7.25 30.48
N ILE A 240 2.51 -6.73 29.44
CA ILE A 240 2.79 -5.30 29.28
C ILE A 240 2.37 -4.80 27.89
N THR A 241 2.67 -5.56 26.83
CA THR A 241 2.43 -5.15 25.45
C THR A 241 0.95 -5.29 25.08
N HIS A 242 0.27 -4.15 24.97
CA HIS A 242 -1.12 -4.06 24.52
C HIS A 242 -1.23 -4.19 23.00
N LYS A 243 -2.42 -4.56 22.53
CA LYS A 243 -2.74 -4.61 21.09
C LYS A 243 -4.20 -4.26 20.83
N GLY A 244 -4.44 -3.40 19.84
CA GLY A 244 -5.78 -2.94 19.48
C GLY A 244 -6.28 -1.84 20.42
N MET A 245 -7.58 -1.83 20.70
CA MET A 245 -8.25 -0.74 21.42
C MET A 245 -8.02 -0.81 22.94
N PRO A 246 -7.93 0.34 23.63
CA PRO A 246 -7.89 0.37 25.10
C PRO A 246 -9.20 -0.12 25.71
N LEU A 247 -9.13 -0.69 26.92
CA LEU A 247 -10.31 -1.16 27.66
C LEU A 247 -11.08 0.02 28.27
N PRO A 248 -12.42 -0.01 28.26
CA PRO A 248 -13.23 0.99 28.94
C PRO A 248 -13.28 0.83 30.47
N ALA A 249 -12.90 -0.34 31.04
CA ALA A 249 -12.83 -0.57 32.48
C ALA A 249 -11.51 -1.25 32.88
N THR A 250 -11.00 -0.89 34.08
CA THR A 250 -9.77 -1.48 34.66
C THR A 250 -10.03 -2.82 35.34
N ASN A 251 -11.28 -3.12 35.75
CA ASN A 251 -11.70 -4.41 36.26
C ASN A 251 -12.59 -5.12 35.24
N LEU A 252 -12.12 -6.27 34.74
CA LEU A 252 -12.73 -6.98 33.62
C LEU A 252 -14.04 -7.68 33.99
N ASN A 253 -14.31 -7.91 35.28
CA ASN A 253 -15.58 -8.48 35.74
C ASN A 253 -16.74 -7.44 35.74
N GLU A 254 -16.41 -6.14 35.71
CA GLU A 254 -17.35 -5.00 35.72
C GLU A 254 -17.66 -4.49 34.31
N LEU A 255 -17.01 -5.05 33.28
CA LEU A 255 -17.21 -4.67 31.90
C LEU A 255 -18.67 -5.00 31.49
N GLU A 256 -19.47 -3.98 31.21
CA GLU A 256 -20.86 -4.16 30.78
C GLU A 256 -20.92 -5.09 29.56
N SER A 257 -21.94 -5.95 29.50
CA SER A 257 -22.06 -6.96 28.44
C SER A 257 -22.07 -6.35 27.03
N GLN A 258 -22.64 -5.14 26.86
CA GLN A 258 -22.63 -4.41 25.59
C GLN A 258 -21.26 -3.78 25.29
N ALA A 259 -20.55 -3.25 26.29
CA ALA A 259 -19.21 -2.70 26.10
C ALA A 259 -18.19 -3.79 25.73
N LEU A 260 -18.28 -4.96 26.38
CA LEU A 260 -17.53 -6.15 26.01
C LEU A 260 -17.87 -6.61 24.59
N ALA A 261 -19.16 -6.54 24.24
CA ALA A 261 -19.64 -6.91 22.92
C ALA A 261 -19.04 -6.04 21.81
N ASP A 262 -19.15 -4.72 21.99
CA ASP A 262 -18.63 -3.72 21.06
C ASP A 262 -17.11 -3.81 20.95
N TYR A 263 -16.42 -4.09 22.06
CA TYR A 263 -14.96 -4.29 22.07
C TYR A 263 -14.55 -5.49 21.19
N ILE A 264 -15.21 -6.64 21.34
CA ILE A 264 -14.94 -7.84 20.53
C ILE A 264 -15.29 -7.58 19.06
N ALA A 265 -16.40 -6.88 18.79
CA ALA A 265 -16.85 -6.55 17.44
C ALA A 265 -15.86 -5.63 16.70
N LEU A 266 -15.32 -4.61 17.39
CA LEU A 266 -14.39 -3.63 16.83
C LEU A 266 -12.94 -4.11 16.73
N ALA A 267 -12.54 -5.13 17.50
CA ALA A 267 -11.19 -5.69 17.42
C ALA A 267 -10.89 -6.22 16.00
N SER A 268 -9.79 -5.77 15.40
CA SER A 268 -9.39 -6.14 14.03
C SER A 268 -7.91 -6.53 13.98
N PRO A 269 -7.49 -7.50 13.14
CA PRO A 269 -6.07 -7.81 12.93
C PRO A 269 -5.22 -6.61 12.46
N SER A 270 -5.84 -5.55 11.94
CA SER A 270 -5.21 -4.33 11.43
C SER A 270 -5.25 -3.12 12.38
N SER A 271 -5.82 -3.23 13.58
CA SER A 271 -5.94 -2.10 14.51
C SER A 271 -4.60 -1.81 15.22
N SER A 272 -3.99 -0.66 14.95
CA SER A 272 -2.91 -0.09 15.77
C SER A 272 -3.48 0.71 16.94
N ALA A 273 -2.74 0.79 18.04
CA ALA A 273 -3.17 1.53 19.24
C ALA A 273 -3.29 3.03 18.94
N LEU A 274 -4.53 3.54 18.94
CA LEU A 274 -4.80 4.97 18.86
C LEU A 274 -4.51 5.63 20.22
N SER A 275 -3.55 6.56 20.27
CA SER A 275 -3.42 7.49 21.38
C SER A 275 -4.52 8.55 21.29
N THR A 276 -5.33 8.76 22.33
CA THR A 276 -5.73 10.09 22.82
C THR A 276 -6.40 9.98 24.20
N VAL A 277 -5.95 10.87 25.09
CA VAL A 277 -6.37 11.11 26.47
C VAL A 277 -7.78 11.69 26.56
N VAL A 278 -8.50 11.24 27.59
CA VAL A 278 -9.81 11.71 28.05
C VAL A 278 -9.74 13.14 28.62
N SER A 279 -10.69 13.99 28.23
CA SER A 279 -11.24 15.01 29.13
C SER A 279 -12.75 15.02 29.00
N GLY A 280 -13.41 14.72 30.13
CA GLY A 280 -14.85 14.50 30.21
C GLY A 280 -15.67 15.73 30.61
N LEU A 281 -16.98 15.53 30.42
CA LEU A 281 -18.13 16.02 31.19
C LEU A 281 -18.32 17.53 31.34
N VAL A 282 -19.25 18.11 30.56
CA VAL A 282 -20.45 18.81 31.07
C VAL A 282 -21.53 18.84 29.96
N THR A 283 -22.76 18.56 30.41
CA THR A 283 -24.10 18.49 29.79
C THR A 283 -24.43 19.39 28.57
N ALA A 284 -25.20 18.81 27.64
CA ALA A 284 -25.95 19.54 26.61
C ALA A 284 -27.08 20.42 27.20
N PRO A 285 -27.48 21.51 26.51
CA PRO A 285 -28.71 21.37 25.73
C PRO A 285 -28.68 22.04 24.33
N SER A 286 -29.38 21.36 23.42
CA SER A 286 -30.09 21.82 22.20
C SER A 286 -29.89 23.25 21.69
N SER A 287 -29.44 23.42 20.44
CA SER A 287 -30.30 23.55 19.24
C SER A 287 -29.56 24.24 18.07
N SER A 288 -29.44 23.51 16.94
CA SER A 288 -29.29 23.98 15.53
C SER A 288 -28.02 24.76 15.10
N PRO A 289 -27.63 24.76 13.81
CA PRO A 289 -27.90 23.83 12.71
C PRO A 289 -26.61 23.20 12.12
N LYS A 290 -26.79 22.14 11.33
CA LYS A 290 -25.77 21.46 10.54
C LYS A 290 -24.87 22.45 9.79
N GLN A 291 -23.56 22.42 10.05
CA GLN A 291 -22.56 22.78 9.05
C GLN A 291 -22.10 21.49 8.38
N GLU A 292 -22.40 21.39 7.09
CA GLU A 292 -21.81 20.41 6.18
C GLU A 292 -20.28 20.59 6.19
N SER A 293 -19.58 19.65 6.82
CA SER A 293 -18.15 19.49 6.59
C SER A 293 -17.96 18.90 5.19
N THR A 294 -17.75 19.77 4.21
CA THR A 294 -17.37 19.41 2.84
C THR A 294 -16.07 18.61 2.88
N SER A 295 -16.17 17.30 2.64
CA SER A 295 -15.04 16.48 2.22
C SER A 295 -14.55 17.02 0.88
N THR A 296 -13.43 17.73 0.84
CA THR A 296 -12.79 18.12 -0.42
C THR A 296 -12.25 16.87 -1.10
N SER A 297 -13.00 16.33 -2.06
CA SER A 297 -12.50 15.33 -2.99
C SER A 297 -11.37 15.94 -3.84
N SER A 298 -10.22 15.26 -3.93
CA SER A 298 -9.15 15.65 -4.87
C SER A 298 -9.73 15.65 -6.29
N GLY A 299 -9.92 16.82 -6.89
CA GLY A 299 -10.40 16.98 -8.26
C GLY A 299 -9.51 16.27 -9.30
N ALA A 300 -10.09 15.94 -10.46
CA ALA A 300 -9.36 15.34 -11.57
C ALA A 300 -8.33 16.32 -12.17
N VAL A 301 -7.25 15.78 -12.72
CA VAL A 301 -6.20 16.54 -13.42
C VAL A 301 -6.33 16.29 -14.92
N TYR A 302 -6.25 17.35 -15.70
CA TYR A 302 -6.46 17.35 -17.15
C TYR A 302 -5.22 17.85 -17.88
N ARG A 303 -4.93 17.24 -19.02
CA ARG A 303 -4.03 17.78 -20.03
C ARG A 303 -4.85 18.54 -21.06
N VAL A 304 -4.39 19.72 -21.46
CA VAL A 304 -5.01 20.58 -22.45
C VAL A 304 -4.04 20.81 -23.61
N GLN A 305 -4.52 20.56 -24.82
CA GLN A 305 -3.77 20.68 -26.08
C GLN A 305 -4.51 21.60 -27.06
N GLY A 306 -3.82 22.07 -28.10
CA GLY A 306 -4.37 23.00 -29.08
C GLY A 306 -4.23 24.48 -28.72
N ILE A 307 -3.43 24.81 -27.69
CA ILE A 307 -3.24 26.20 -27.25
C ILE A 307 -2.23 26.87 -28.19
N PRO A 308 -2.51 28.02 -28.83
CA PRO A 308 -1.57 28.67 -29.74
C PRO A 308 -0.22 28.98 -29.07
N ALA A 309 0.89 28.79 -29.79
CA ALA A 309 2.24 29.09 -29.27
C ALA A 309 2.44 30.55 -28.82
N THR A 310 1.68 31.48 -29.39
CA THR A 310 1.70 32.90 -29.03
C THR A 310 0.89 33.22 -27.77
N CYS A 311 0.08 32.28 -27.28
CA CYS A 311 -0.77 32.51 -26.13
C CYS A 311 0.04 32.45 -24.83
N ILE A 312 0.01 33.54 -24.06
CA ILE A 312 0.60 33.57 -22.73
C ILE A 312 -0.36 33.02 -21.67
N ARG A 313 0.20 32.48 -20.58
CA ARG A 313 -0.56 31.84 -19.49
C ARG A 313 -1.76 32.67 -19.00
N GLY A 314 -1.60 33.98 -18.82
CA GLY A 314 -2.69 34.85 -18.33
C GLY A 314 -3.85 34.98 -19.32
N GLN A 315 -3.56 35.05 -20.63
CA GLN A 315 -4.60 35.07 -21.67
C GLN A 315 -5.34 33.73 -21.74
N PHE A 316 -4.60 32.63 -21.67
CA PHE A 316 -5.17 31.29 -21.63
C PHE A 316 -6.15 31.10 -20.46
N ILE A 317 -5.72 31.45 -19.24
CA ILE A 317 -6.58 31.34 -18.04
C ILE A 317 -7.85 32.17 -18.20
N LYS A 318 -7.72 33.44 -18.65
CA LYS A 318 -8.88 34.32 -18.83
C LYS A 318 -9.85 33.79 -19.89
N GLY A 319 -9.34 33.33 -21.03
CA GLY A 319 -10.16 32.76 -22.09
C GLY A 319 -10.88 31.49 -21.65
N LEU A 320 -10.16 30.59 -20.97
CA LEU A 320 -10.73 29.36 -20.44
C LEU A 320 -11.81 29.64 -19.38
N ALA A 321 -11.54 30.54 -18.44
CA ALA A 321 -12.51 30.97 -17.43
C ALA A 321 -13.79 31.54 -18.06
N THR A 322 -13.63 32.36 -19.11
CA THR A 322 -14.76 32.94 -19.87
C THR A 322 -15.57 31.85 -20.59
N ALA A 323 -14.90 30.96 -21.31
CA ALA A 323 -15.56 29.88 -22.07
C ALA A 323 -16.33 28.89 -21.16
N LEU A 324 -15.86 28.72 -19.92
CA LEU A 324 -16.47 27.82 -18.94
C LEU A 324 -17.41 28.50 -17.95
N ASN A 325 -17.54 29.83 -18.03
CA ASN A 325 -18.28 30.63 -17.06
C ASN A 325 -17.83 30.37 -15.61
N LEU A 326 -16.51 30.39 -15.39
CA LEU A 326 -15.86 30.16 -14.08
C LEU A 326 -15.05 31.39 -13.65
N ASP A 327 -14.80 31.48 -12.34
CA ASP A 327 -13.76 32.38 -11.85
C ASP A 327 -12.37 31.86 -12.25
N ALA A 328 -11.49 32.75 -12.72
CA ALA A 328 -10.12 32.42 -13.08
C ALA A 328 -9.32 31.79 -11.93
N THR A 329 -9.64 32.16 -10.68
CA THR A 329 -8.99 31.59 -9.48
C THR A 329 -9.35 30.12 -9.26
N SER A 330 -10.47 29.65 -9.82
CA SER A 330 -10.91 28.26 -9.72
C SER A 330 -10.05 27.29 -10.54
N ILE A 331 -9.23 27.82 -11.46
CA ILE A 331 -8.38 27.06 -12.38
C ILE A 331 -6.94 27.01 -11.82
N ARG A 332 -6.51 25.83 -11.38
CA ARG A 332 -5.12 25.60 -10.97
C ARG A 332 -4.31 25.11 -12.17
N ILE A 333 -3.43 25.96 -12.68
CA ILE A 333 -2.43 25.58 -13.70
C ILE A 333 -1.23 24.93 -13.01
N HIS A 334 -1.03 23.66 -13.33
CA HIS A 334 0.08 22.81 -12.87
C HIS A 334 1.31 22.97 -13.78
N SER A 335 1.08 23.02 -15.09
CA SER A 335 2.10 23.26 -16.12
C SER A 335 1.52 24.04 -17.29
N PHE A 336 2.32 24.89 -17.93
CA PHE A 336 1.96 25.64 -19.14
C PHE A 336 3.21 25.79 -20.01
N MET A 337 3.37 24.93 -21.00
CA MET A 337 4.63 24.75 -21.73
C MET A 337 4.44 24.47 -23.20
N ALA A 338 5.47 24.76 -24.01
CA ALA A 338 5.49 24.35 -25.41
C ALA A 338 5.25 22.84 -25.51
N ASN A 339 4.41 22.43 -26.46
CA ASN A 339 4.17 21.04 -26.72
C ASN A 339 5.52 20.36 -27.06
N PRO A 340 5.88 19.27 -26.37
CA PRO A 340 7.19 18.64 -26.58
C PRO A 340 7.35 18.09 -28.01
N TYR A 341 6.26 17.80 -28.72
CA TYR A 341 6.29 17.37 -30.11
C TYR A 341 6.51 18.58 -31.03
N GLY A 342 7.75 18.80 -31.46
CA GLY A 342 8.17 20.02 -32.17
C GLY A 342 7.50 20.28 -33.53
N THR A 343 6.74 19.33 -34.09
CA THR A 343 5.89 19.55 -35.27
C THR A 343 4.62 20.35 -34.95
N ARG A 344 4.23 20.42 -33.67
CA ARG A 344 3.09 21.19 -33.20
C ARG A 344 3.58 22.49 -32.60
N VAL A 345 3.38 23.58 -33.34
CA VAL A 345 3.68 24.94 -32.86
C VAL A 345 2.55 25.39 -31.93
N GLU A 346 2.46 24.75 -30.76
CA GLU A 346 1.40 24.95 -29.78
C GLU A 346 1.95 24.85 -28.35
N MET A 347 1.25 25.47 -27.41
CA MET A 347 1.39 25.22 -25.98
C MET A 347 0.50 24.03 -25.55
N MET A 348 0.89 23.44 -24.45
CA MET A 348 0.21 22.38 -23.72
C MET A 348 0.12 22.81 -22.26
N SER A 349 -1.01 22.54 -21.61
CA SER A 349 -1.19 22.81 -20.19
C SER A 349 -1.59 21.56 -19.44
N VAL A 350 -1.11 21.42 -18.20
CA VAL A 350 -1.68 20.51 -17.21
C VAL A 350 -2.40 21.37 -16.19
N LEU A 351 -3.64 21.05 -15.85
CA LEU A 351 -4.44 21.84 -14.94
C LEU A 351 -5.45 21.00 -14.17
N SER A 352 -6.02 21.60 -13.13
CA SER A 352 -7.16 21.07 -12.38
C SER A 352 -8.11 22.21 -12.03
N PHE A 353 -9.33 21.84 -11.62
CA PHE A 353 -10.35 22.78 -11.21
C PHE A 353 -10.72 22.53 -9.75
N HIS A 354 -10.98 23.59 -9.00
CA HIS A 354 -11.53 23.48 -7.63
C HIS A 354 -12.89 22.75 -7.64
N LYS A 355 -13.71 23.03 -8.66
CA LYS A 355 -14.93 22.29 -8.97
C LYS A 355 -14.89 21.87 -10.43
N THR A 356 -15.08 20.58 -10.70
CA THR A 356 -15.10 20.07 -12.08
C THR A 356 -16.23 20.75 -12.87
N PRO A 357 -15.93 21.40 -13.99
CA PRO A 357 -16.92 22.02 -14.88
C PRO A 357 -17.86 20.97 -15.49
N ASP A 358 -19.13 21.33 -15.69
CA ASP A 358 -20.17 20.39 -16.16
C ASP A 358 -19.82 19.72 -17.49
N PHE A 359 -19.15 20.44 -18.41
CA PHE A 359 -18.74 19.88 -19.70
C PHE A 359 -17.75 18.70 -19.57
N LEU A 360 -16.96 18.67 -18.48
CA LEU A 360 -16.01 17.59 -18.17
C LEU A 360 -16.64 16.45 -17.37
N CYS A 361 -17.84 16.66 -16.80
CA CYS A 361 -18.62 15.63 -16.13
C CYS A 361 -19.34 14.70 -17.13
N VAL A 362 -19.50 15.13 -18.38
CA VAL A 362 -20.10 14.31 -19.44
C VAL A 362 -19.21 13.11 -19.73
N THR A 363 -19.77 11.90 -19.63
CA THR A 363 -19.04 10.65 -19.91
C THR A 363 -18.49 10.64 -21.34
N SER A 364 -17.17 10.67 -21.49
CA SER A 364 -16.48 10.53 -22.77
C SER A 364 -15.89 9.14 -22.90
N ALA A 365 -16.24 8.42 -23.97
CA ALA A 365 -15.74 7.06 -24.23
C ALA A 365 -14.21 6.99 -24.33
N LYS A 366 -13.57 8.08 -24.81
CA LYS A 366 -12.12 8.21 -24.91
C LYS A 366 -11.48 8.97 -23.75
N LYS A 367 -12.29 9.48 -22.81
CA LYS A 367 -11.85 10.44 -21.79
C LYS A 367 -11.20 11.70 -22.40
N GLU A 368 -11.79 12.16 -23.49
CA GLU A 368 -11.40 13.35 -24.25
C GLU A 368 -12.61 14.28 -24.40
N TRP A 369 -12.40 15.59 -24.24
CA TRP A 369 -13.43 16.63 -24.40
C TRP A 369 -12.88 17.76 -25.25
N HIS A 370 -13.74 18.37 -26.06
CA HIS A 370 -13.36 19.51 -26.88
C HIS A 370 -14.11 20.74 -26.42
N LEU A 371 -13.41 21.86 -26.32
CA LEU A 371 -13.97 23.14 -25.89
C LEU A 371 -13.54 24.24 -26.85
N ASP A 372 -14.51 24.97 -27.37
CA ASP A 372 -14.23 26.17 -28.15
C ASP A 372 -13.91 27.33 -27.19
N VAL A 373 -12.75 27.95 -27.36
CA VAL A 373 -12.27 29.05 -26.54
C VAL A 373 -11.85 30.21 -27.44
N THR A 374 -12.37 31.39 -27.15
CA THR A 374 -11.96 32.61 -27.82
C THR A 374 -10.76 33.22 -27.09
N LEU A 375 -9.62 33.28 -27.76
CA LEU A 375 -8.40 33.89 -27.24
C LEU A 375 -8.04 35.15 -28.04
N PRO A 376 -7.50 36.19 -27.39
CA PRO A 376 -7.02 37.37 -28.10
C PRO A 376 -5.79 37.00 -28.95
N SER A 377 -5.83 37.26 -30.26
CA SER A 377 -4.63 37.20 -31.10
C SER A 377 -3.75 38.42 -30.82
N GLN A 378 -2.42 38.24 -30.76
CA GLN A 378 -1.52 39.40 -30.80
C GLN A 378 -1.52 39.96 -32.22
N GLY A 379 -2.16 41.11 -32.41
CA GLY A 379 -1.96 41.92 -33.61
C GLY A 379 -0.53 42.46 -33.67
N THR A 380 0.06 42.51 -34.85
CA THR A 380 1.23 43.37 -35.12
C THR A 380 0.77 44.84 -35.18
N GLU A 381 1.68 45.81 -35.07
CA GLU A 381 1.37 47.26 -35.08
C GLU A 381 0.48 47.74 -36.26
N SER A 382 0.31 46.91 -37.30
CA SER A 382 -0.48 47.17 -38.51
C SER A 382 -1.84 46.45 -38.59
N THR A 383 -2.22 45.58 -37.64
CA THR A 383 -3.50 44.84 -37.67
C THR A 383 -4.20 44.81 -36.30
N PRO A 384 -5.52 45.08 -36.21
CA PRO A 384 -6.26 44.98 -34.94
C PRO A 384 -6.15 43.58 -34.34
N ALA A 385 -6.11 43.49 -33.00
CA ALA A 385 -6.17 42.23 -32.29
C ALA A 385 -7.52 41.54 -32.55
N GLU A 386 -7.56 40.60 -33.50
CA GLU A 386 -8.75 39.79 -33.75
C GLU A 386 -8.85 38.65 -32.74
N ASN A 387 -10.02 38.51 -32.15
CA ASN A 387 -10.34 37.38 -31.30
C ASN A 387 -10.46 36.13 -32.16
N THR A 388 -9.62 35.12 -31.89
CA THR A 388 -9.66 33.84 -32.61
C THR A 388 -10.31 32.78 -31.73
N THR A 389 -11.36 32.13 -32.24
CA THR A 389 -11.92 30.94 -31.59
C THR A 389 -11.12 29.72 -32.00
N ILE A 390 -10.57 29.03 -31.01
CA ILE A 390 -9.80 27.80 -31.16
C ILE A 390 -10.50 26.66 -30.46
N LYS A 391 -10.24 25.43 -30.91
CA LYS A 391 -10.78 24.22 -30.29
C LYS A 391 -9.71 23.55 -29.45
N LEU A 392 -9.86 23.62 -28.13
CA LEU A 392 -8.98 22.96 -27.17
C LEU A 392 -9.39 21.50 -26.96
N LEU A 393 -8.40 20.62 -26.79
CA LEU A 393 -8.59 19.23 -26.42
C LEU A 393 -8.20 19.03 -24.95
N PHE A 394 -9.16 18.60 -24.13
CA PHE A 394 -8.96 18.14 -22.76
C PHE A 394 -8.88 16.63 -22.74
N ASP A 395 -7.87 16.06 -22.08
CA ASP A 395 -7.78 14.63 -21.83
C ASP A 395 -7.36 14.32 -20.39
N THR A 396 -7.79 13.16 -19.88
CA THR A 396 -7.40 12.65 -18.54
C THR A 396 -6.57 11.38 -18.62
N HIS A 397 -6.20 10.93 -19.82
CA HIS A 397 -5.46 9.68 -20.01
C HIS A 397 -3.95 9.90 -20.19
N PHE A 398 -3.51 11.12 -20.56
CA PHE A 398 -2.10 11.51 -20.67
C PHE A 398 -1.27 10.59 -21.60
N LEU A 399 -1.86 10.12 -22.70
CA LEU A 399 -1.15 9.25 -23.65
C LEU A 399 -0.14 10.07 -24.46
N GLY A 400 1.06 9.53 -24.65
CA GLY A 400 2.20 10.24 -25.22
C GLY A 400 2.93 11.13 -24.20
N PHE A 401 3.74 12.06 -24.69
CA PHE A 401 4.50 12.97 -23.84
C PHE A 401 3.67 14.12 -23.28
N SER A 402 3.90 14.43 -22.00
CA SER A 402 3.34 15.59 -21.31
C SER A 402 4.44 16.24 -20.47
N VAL A 403 4.58 17.57 -20.53
CA VAL A 403 5.56 18.30 -19.72
C VAL A 403 4.92 18.71 -18.40
N VAL A 404 5.55 18.36 -17.28
CA VAL A 404 5.10 18.73 -15.93
C VAL A 404 6.14 19.59 -15.21
N GLY A 405 5.68 20.28 -14.17
CA GLY A 405 6.48 21.22 -13.39
C GLY A 405 6.53 22.62 -13.99
N THR A 406 7.09 23.56 -13.24
CA THR A 406 7.26 24.96 -13.66
C THR A 406 8.67 25.20 -14.18
N PRO A 407 8.87 25.45 -15.48
CA PRO A 407 10.05 26.18 -15.93
C PRO A 407 9.79 27.65 -15.61
N PHE A 408 10.50 28.12 -14.61
CA PHE A 408 10.57 29.54 -14.28
C PHE A 408 11.18 30.31 -15.47
N ALA A 409 10.89 31.62 -15.53
CA ALA A 409 11.34 32.53 -16.57
C ALA A 409 12.80 32.24 -17.01
N ASN A 410 13.00 32.09 -18.33
CA ASN A 410 14.19 31.60 -19.05
C ASN A 410 14.09 30.13 -19.49
N SER A 411 13.17 29.84 -20.42
CA SER A 411 13.15 28.60 -21.21
C SER A 411 14.44 28.32 -21.99
N ASP A 412 15.33 29.32 -22.08
CA ASP A 412 16.49 29.31 -22.95
C ASP A 412 17.64 28.45 -22.41
N LYS A 413 17.52 27.90 -21.20
CA LYS A 413 18.57 27.08 -20.57
C LYS A 413 18.04 25.80 -19.90
N ILE A 414 17.34 24.97 -20.68
CA ILE A 414 17.07 23.58 -20.29
C ILE A 414 18.33 22.73 -20.57
N GLU A 415 18.94 22.19 -19.51
CA GLU A 415 20.17 21.40 -19.60
C GLU A 415 19.95 19.87 -19.54
N VAL A 416 18.80 19.40 -19.05
CA VAL A 416 18.50 17.96 -18.97
C VAL A 416 17.03 17.68 -19.25
N ASP A 417 16.76 16.54 -19.90
CA ASP A 417 15.43 15.95 -20.01
C ASP A 417 15.32 14.76 -19.04
N ILE A 418 14.24 14.71 -18.26
CA ILE A 418 13.92 13.60 -17.36
C ILE A 418 12.61 12.99 -17.84
N VAL A 419 12.63 11.71 -18.21
CA VAL A 419 11.48 11.01 -18.77
C VAL A 419 10.99 9.94 -17.79
N ALA A 420 9.77 10.14 -17.27
CA ALA A 420 9.10 9.20 -16.38
C ALA A 420 8.07 8.33 -17.12
N VAL A 421 8.17 7.02 -16.93
CA VAL A 421 7.32 6.00 -17.56
C VAL A 421 6.67 5.16 -16.46
N HIS A 422 5.34 5.12 -16.46
CA HIS A 422 4.56 4.41 -15.44
C HIS A 422 4.51 2.89 -15.67
N GLY A 423 4.02 2.15 -14.68
CA GLY A 423 3.86 0.69 -14.75
C GLY A 423 2.53 0.22 -15.34
N LEU A 424 2.39 -1.12 -15.41
CA LEU A 424 1.18 -1.83 -15.82
C LEU A 424 -0.01 -1.47 -14.93
N GLY A 425 -1.19 -1.27 -15.51
CA GLY A 425 -2.39 -0.81 -14.78
C GLY A 425 -2.30 0.62 -14.24
N GLY A 426 -1.16 1.30 -14.43
CA GLY A 426 -0.90 2.64 -13.94
C GLY A 426 -1.44 3.74 -14.85
N HIS A 427 -1.46 4.97 -14.32
CA HIS A 427 -1.80 6.19 -15.05
C HIS A 427 -0.58 7.12 -15.12
N ALA A 428 -0.28 7.74 -16.26
CA ALA A 428 0.96 8.50 -16.46
C ALA A 428 1.18 9.61 -15.43
N TYR A 429 0.13 10.38 -15.11
CA TYR A 429 0.19 11.39 -14.03
C TYR A 429 -0.07 10.76 -12.66
N GLY A 430 -1.03 9.85 -12.58
CA GLY A 430 -1.55 9.33 -11.32
C GLY A 430 -0.61 8.36 -10.61
N SER A 431 0.34 7.75 -11.31
CA SER A 431 1.30 6.81 -10.72
C SER A 431 2.26 7.53 -9.79
N PHE A 432 2.69 8.75 -10.14
CA PHE A 432 3.65 9.55 -9.38
C PHE A 432 3.01 10.54 -8.39
N LYS A 433 1.67 10.52 -8.27
CA LYS A 433 0.91 11.33 -7.31
C LYS A 433 0.73 10.55 -6.00
N GLU A 434 0.84 11.26 -4.87
CA GLU A 434 0.58 10.72 -3.54
C GLU A 434 -0.80 10.05 -3.47
N ARG A 435 -0.95 9.07 -2.58
CA ARG A 435 -2.22 8.37 -2.41
C ARG A 435 -3.21 9.24 -1.63
N GLY A 436 -4.43 9.36 -2.14
CA GLY A 436 -5.50 10.12 -1.49
C GLY A 436 -5.35 11.65 -1.54
N GLY A 437 -4.20 12.18 -1.98
CA GLY A 437 -3.93 13.61 -2.03
C GLY A 437 -3.75 14.20 -3.44
N SER A 438 -3.19 15.40 -3.47
CA SER A 438 -3.00 16.20 -4.70
C SER A 438 -1.55 16.45 -5.06
N TYR A 439 -0.63 16.15 -4.14
CA TYR A 439 0.80 16.35 -4.35
C TYR A 439 1.39 15.33 -5.32
N MET A 440 2.15 15.82 -6.29
CA MET A 440 2.81 15.04 -7.32
C MET A 440 4.27 15.46 -7.38
N TRP A 441 5.17 14.66 -6.80
CA TRP A 441 6.55 15.07 -6.51
C TRP A 441 7.38 15.46 -7.75
N LEU A 442 7.13 14.85 -8.91
CA LEU A 442 7.80 15.21 -10.17
C LEU A 442 7.41 16.61 -10.66
N GLU A 443 6.22 17.08 -10.28
CA GLU A 443 5.70 18.40 -10.65
C GLU A 443 5.98 19.44 -9.57
N ASP A 444 5.62 19.13 -8.32
CA ASP A 444 5.51 20.11 -7.24
C ASP A 444 6.85 20.42 -6.58
N SER A 445 7.77 19.46 -6.48
CA SER A 445 9.03 19.61 -5.72
C SER A 445 10.28 19.42 -6.58
N LEU A 446 10.27 18.42 -7.46
CA LEU A 446 11.46 18.07 -8.24
C LEU A 446 12.04 19.23 -9.05
N PRO A 447 11.26 20.06 -9.78
CA PRO A 447 11.82 21.19 -10.53
C PRO A 447 12.62 22.16 -9.65
N ALA A 448 12.08 22.49 -8.46
CA ALA A 448 12.71 23.43 -7.54
C ALA A 448 13.99 22.85 -6.93
N HIS A 449 13.97 21.57 -6.57
CA HIS A 449 15.12 20.88 -5.98
C HIS A 449 16.26 20.65 -6.97
N LEU A 450 15.95 20.33 -8.24
CA LEU A 450 16.98 20.17 -9.27
C LEU A 450 17.65 21.47 -9.66
N ARG A 451 16.98 22.61 -9.51
CA ARG A 451 17.58 23.92 -9.81
C ARG A 451 18.83 24.20 -8.98
N ALA A 452 18.86 23.72 -7.73
CA ALA A 452 20.05 23.83 -6.88
C ALA A 452 21.20 22.98 -7.42
N ALA A 453 20.93 21.73 -7.79
CA ALA A 453 21.93 20.80 -8.33
C ALA A 453 22.44 21.21 -9.72
N LEU A 454 21.62 21.86 -10.53
CA LEU A 454 21.94 22.27 -11.91
C LEU A 454 22.50 23.70 -12.02
N ALA A 455 23.10 24.23 -10.94
CA ALA A 455 23.67 25.58 -10.90
C ALA A 455 22.69 26.66 -11.41
N GLY A 456 21.41 26.55 -11.04
CA GLY A 456 20.36 27.46 -11.45
C GLY A 456 19.69 27.15 -12.79
N CYS A 457 20.13 26.11 -13.52
CA CYS A 457 19.52 25.72 -14.80
C CYS A 457 18.25 24.87 -14.61
N ALA A 458 17.44 24.78 -15.67
CA ALA A 458 16.17 24.06 -15.64
C ALA A 458 16.31 22.61 -16.13
N ALA A 459 15.56 21.71 -15.48
CA ALA A 459 15.28 20.36 -15.98
C ALA A 459 13.91 20.34 -16.66
N ARG A 460 13.80 19.67 -17.81
CA ARG A 460 12.51 19.40 -18.47
C ARG A 460 12.01 18.03 -18.04
N ILE A 461 10.94 18.01 -17.26
CA ILE A 461 10.35 16.78 -16.73
C ILE A 461 9.17 16.37 -17.62
N LEU A 462 9.25 15.14 -18.12
CA LEU A 462 8.36 14.57 -19.12
C LEU A 462 7.71 13.31 -18.58
N LEU A 463 6.39 13.27 -18.58
CA LEU A 463 5.64 12.03 -18.41
C LEU A 463 5.42 11.40 -19.77
N TYR A 464 5.61 10.09 -19.88
CA TYR A 464 5.19 9.32 -21.04
C TYR A 464 4.07 8.34 -20.66
N GLY A 465 2.88 8.55 -21.21
CA GLY A 465 1.76 7.64 -21.04
C GLY A 465 1.59 6.67 -22.20
N TYR A 466 1.30 5.42 -21.88
CA TYR A 466 0.87 4.40 -22.83
C TYR A 466 -0.38 3.69 -22.30
N ASP A 467 -1.05 2.93 -23.17
CA ASP A 467 -2.22 2.17 -22.76
C ASP A 467 -1.80 0.99 -21.87
N ALA A 468 -1.88 1.18 -20.56
CA ALA A 468 -1.53 0.17 -19.56
C ALA A 468 -2.75 -0.60 -19.04
N ARG A 469 -3.90 -0.53 -19.72
CA ARG A 469 -5.11 -1.26 -19.32
C ARG A 469 -4.88 -2.76 -19.37
N VAL A 470 -5.26 -3.43 -18.28
CA VAL A 470 -5.11 -4.89 -18.14
C VAL A 470 -6.42 -5.62 -18.39
N GLU A 471 -7.55 -4.99 -18.06
CA GLU A 471 -8.89 -5.54 -18.24
C GLU A 471 -9.55 -5.01 -19.52
N ASN A 472 -10.39 -5.85 -20.13
CA ASN A 472 -11.24 -5.51 -21.27
C ASN A 472 -10.44 -4.87 -22.42
N THR A 473 -9.19 -5.31 -22.57
CA THR A 473 -8.31 -4.84 -23.63
C THR A 473 -8.39 -5.79 -24.82
N ILE A 474 -8.41 -5.19 -26.01
CA ILE A 474 -8.26 -5.90 -27.30
C ILE A 474 -6.82 -5.79 -27.83
N SER A 475 -5.93 -5.14 -27.08
CA SER A 475 -4.53 -4.96 -27.43
C SER A 475 -3.72 -6.22 -27.08
N PHE A 476 -2.89 -6.65 -28.03
CA PHE A 476 -1.92 -7.73 -27.89
C PHE A 476 -0.47 -7.21 -27.93
N GLN A 477 -0.28 -5.90 -27.69
CA GLN A 477 1.04 -5.28 -27.75
C GLN A 477 2.03 -5.94 -26.78
N SER A 478 3.24 -6.18 -27.26
CA SER A 478 4.39 -6.66 -26.48
C SER A 478 5.18 -5.52 -25.82
N ILE A 479 6.14 -5.87 -24.95
CA ILE A 479 7.13 -4.90 -24.41
C ILE A 479 7.87 -4.20 -25.56
N HIS A 480 8.25 -4.96 -26.60
CA HIS A 480 8.92 -4.44 -27.79
C HIS A 480 8.07 -3.43 -28.55
N ASP A 481 6.77 -3.68 -28.72
CA ASP A 481 5.86 -2.73 -29.39
C ASP A 481 5.71 -1.42 -28.59
N LEU A 482 5.58 -1.53 -27.26
CA LEU A 482 5.50 -0.36 -26.38
C LEU A 482 6.81 0.45 -26.41
N ALA A 483 7.96 -0.23 -26.39
CA ALA A 483 9.28 0.39 -26.51
C ALA A 483 9.49 1.05 -27.87
N GLY A 484 9.05 0.42 -28.96
CA GLY A 484 9.08 1.00 -30.31
C GLY A 484 8.23 2.29 -30.41
N ARG A 485 7.08 2.34 -29.75
CA ARG A 485 6.26 3.55 -29.67
C ARG A 485 6.91 4.66 -28.85
N LEU A 486 7.57 4.31 -27.74
CA LEU A 486 8.36 5.26 -26.95
C LEU A 486 9.56 5.76 -27.77
N ARG A 487 10.27 4.88 -28.47
CA ARG A 487 11.39 5.18 -29.39
C ARG A 487 10.98 6.21 -30.43
N GLY A 488 9.89 5.95 -31.16
CA GLY A 488 9.36 6.88 -32.16
C GLY A 488 8.94 8.24 -31.56
N SER A 489 8.30 8.21 -30.38
CA SER A 489 7.90 9.44 -29.68
C SER A 489 9.12 10.25 -29.22
N LEU A 490 10.16 9.57 -28.69
CA LEU A 490 11.38 10.20 -28.18
C LEU A 490 12.15 10.90 -29.30
N ARG A 491 12.24 10.26 -30.47
CA ARG A 491 12.79 10.88 -31.69
C ARG A 491 12.05 12.18 -32.05
N ALA A 492 10.72 12.18 -31.95
CA ALA A 492 9.90 13.33 -32.31
C ALA A 492 10.06 14.54 -31.36
N ILE A 493 10.37 14.30 -30.07
CA ILE A 493 10.49 15.37 -29.06
C ILE A 493 11.93 15.86 -28.83
N ARG A 494 12.91 15.22 -29.49
CA ARG A 494 14.34 15.56 -29.42
C ARG A 494 14.96 15.72 -30.82
N PRO A 495 14.50 16.67 -31.65
CA PRO A 495 15.13 16.95 -32.94
C PRO A 495 16.43 17.77 -32.79
N GLY A 496 17.28 17.74 -33.81
CA GLY A 496 18.47 18.61 -33.92
C GLY A 496 19.43 18.53 -32.73
N ILE A 497 19.82 19.69 -32.20
CA ILE A 497 20.78 19.80 -31.09
C ILE A 497 20.24 19.25 -29.76
N ILE A 498 18.91 19.16 -29.61
CA ILE A 498 18.26 18.63 -28.40
C ILE A 498 18.65 17.15 -28.18
N LYS A 499 18.99 16.42 -29.25
CA LYS A 499 19.51 15.04 -29.17
C LYS A 499 20.73 14.91 -28.24
N LYS A 500 21.54 15.97 -28.13
CA LYS A 500 22.77 16.02 -27.32
C LYS A 500 22.53 16.43 -25.86
N ARG A 501 21.31 16.86 -25.51
CA ARG A 501 20.96 17.22 -24.14
C ARG A 501 20.95 15.96 -23.27
N PRO A 502 21.58 15.96 -22.08
CA PRO A 502 21.37 14.93 -21.07
C PRO A 502 19.95 14.37 -20.98
N LEU A 503 19.85 13.05 -20.89
CA LEU A 503 18.61 12.29 -20.75
C LEU A 503 18.71 11.35 -19.55
N VAL A 504 17.74 11.44 -18.65
CA VAL A 504 17.61 10.54 -17.51
C VAL A 504 16.22 9.92 -17.52
N PHE A 505 16.14 8.62 -17.24
CA PHE A 505 14.88 7.90 -17.20
C PHE A 505 14.42 7.60 -15.78
N ILE A 506 13.12 7.60 -15.57
CA ILE A 506 12.46 7.11 -14.36
C ILE A 506 11.44 6.06 -14.80
N GLY A 507 11.66 4.81 -14.43
CA GLY A 507 10.79 3.68 -14.80
C GLY A 507 10.18 3.04 -13.58
N HIS A 508 8.85 2.94 -13.51
CA HIS A 508 8.16 2.14 -12.50
C HIS A 508 7.68 0.82 -13.10
N SER A 509 8.02 -0.30 -12.46
CA SER A 509 7.60 -1.63 -12.86
C SER A 509 7.80 -1.87 -14.37
N LEU A 510 6.74 -2.20 -15.11
CA LEU A 510 6.76 -2.37 -16.57
C LEU A 510 7.37 -1.17 -17.33
N GLY A 511 7.22 0.06 -16.83
CA GLY A 511 7.81 1.25 -17.45
C GLY A 511 9.33 1.16 -17.55
N GLY A 512 9.99 0.55 -16.56
CA GLY A 512 11.43 0.30 -16.62
C GLY A 512 11.82 -0.77 -17.65
N LEU A 513 11.01 -1.81 -17.85
CA LEU A 513 11.24 -2.79 -18.91
C LEU A 513 11.08 -2.17 -20.30
N ILE A 514 10.11 -1.26 -20.48
CA ILE A 514 9.93 -0.49 -21.72
C ILE A 514 11.15 0.39 -22.00
N ILE A 515 11.69 1.06 -20.97
CA ILE A 515 12.93 1.85 -21.08
C ILE A 515 14.12 0.94 -21.42
N LYS A 516 14.25 -0.22 -20.77
CA LYS A 516 15.33 -1.17 -21.01
C LYS A 516 15.31 -1.67 -22.47
N GLU A 517 14.14 -2.04 -22.95
CA GLU A 517 13.95 -2.46 -24.36
C GLU A 517 14.24 -1.33 -25.34
N LEU A 518 13.78 -0.10 -25.04
CA LEU A 518 14.11 1.08 -25.84
C LEU A 518 15.63 1.22 -26.01
N LEU A 519 16.39 1.14 -24.92
CA LEU A 519 17.84 1.31 -24.95
C LEU A 519 18.53 0.18 -25.73
N VAL A 520 18.02 -1.05 -25.64
CA VAL A 520 18.46 -2.18 -26.48
C VAL A 520 18.21 -1.90 -27.96
N MET A 521 16.99 -1.48 -28.31
CA MET A 521 16.60 -1.14 -29.69
C MET A 521 17.44 0.02 -30.26
N GLN A 522 17.86 0.97 -29.43
CA GLN A 522 18.72 2.08 -29.86
C GLN A 522 20.18 1.66 -30.11
N ASN A 523 20.59 0.51 -29.58
CA ASN A 523 21.92 -0.06 -29.74
C ASN A 523 22.04 -1.02 -30.96
N GLU A 524 20.95 -1.23 -31.70
CA GLU A 524 20.94 -2.12 -32.86
C GLU A 524 21.96 -1.68 -33.94
N PRO A 525 22.78 -2.60 -34.47
CA PRO A 525 23.72 -2.29 -35.55
C PRO A 525 23.01 -1.73 -36.79
N GLY A 526 23.54 -0.66 -37.36
CA GLY A 526 22.90 0.03 -38.50
C GLY A 526 21.64 0.81 -38.12
N GLY A 527 21.43 1.09 -36.83
CA GLY A 527 20.32 1.87 -36.31
C GLY A 527 20.32 3.35 -36.72
N ASP A 528 19.19 4.02 -36.47
CA ASP A 528 18.98 5.44 -36.76
C ASP A 528 19.94 6.34 -35.95
N GLU A 529 20.50 7.37 -36.59
CA GLU A 529 21.43 8.30 -35.94
C GLU A 529 20.81 8.99 -34.71
N THR A 530 19.52 9.31 -34.76
CA THR A 530 18.80 9.92 -33.64
C THR A 530 18.76 9.01 -32.43
N ASP A 531 18.63 7.70 -32.64
CA ASP A 531 18.63 6.74 -31.56
C ASP A 531 19.99 6.60 -30.94
N MET A 532 21.04 6.49 -31.76
CA MET A 532 22.41 6.43 -31.26
C MET A 532 22.74 7.68 -30.45
N LEU A 533 22.31 8.87 -30.89
CA LEU A 533 22.51 10.12 -30.15
C LEU A 533 21.70 10.15 -28.84
N ASN A 534 20.44 9.70 -28.85
CA ASN A 534 19.63 9.61 -27.64
C ASN A 534 20.22 8.61 -26.63
N LEU A 535 20.72 7.47 -27.11
CA LEU A 535 21.39 6.47 -26.30
C LEU A 535 22.67 7.02 -25.68
N ARG A 536 23.53 7.67 -26.47
CA ARG A 536 24.76 8.32 -25.98
C ARG A 536 24.47 9.44 -24.99
N ALA A 537 23.37 10.16 -25.19
CA ALA A 537 22.89 11.20 -24.29
C ALA A 537 22.17 10.67 -23.04
N THR A 538 21.98 9.35 -22.90
CA THR A 538 21.39 8.76 -21.70
C THR A 538 22.45 8.68 -20.60
N GLY A 539 22.27 9.48 -19.55
CA GLY A 539 23.19 9.55 -18.42
C GLY A 539 22.93 8.53 -17.32
N GLY A 540 21.68 8.06 -17.21
CA GLY A 540 21.29 7.13 -16.16
C GLY A 540 19.79 6.87 -16.08
N ALA A 541 19.41 6.04 -15.12
CA ALA A 541 18.01 5.72 -14.85
C ALA A 541 17.73 5.45 -13.37
N LEU A 542 16.50 5.72 -12.95
CA LEU A 542 15.93 5.28 -11.68
C LEU A 542 14.85 4.23 -11.97
N PHE A 543 15.05 3.01 -11.51
CA PHE A 543 14.15 1.88 -11.71
C PHE A 543 13.46 1.47 -10.42
N PHE A 544 12.15 1.65 -10.35
CA PHE A 544 11.33 1.36 -9.17
C PHE A 544 10.56 0.05 -9.37
N GLY A 545 10.96 -1.01 -8.64
CA GLY A 545 10.32 -2.32 -8.69
C GLY A 545 10.29 -2.92 -10.09
N VAL A 546 11.30 -2.66 -10.93
CA VAL A 546 11.30 -3.14 -12.31
C VAL A 546 11.58 -4.63 -12.31
N PRO A 547 10.68 -5.49 -12.83
CA PRO A 547 10.85 -6.94 -12.71
C PRO A 547 11.80 -7.48 -13.78
N HIS A 548 13.10 -7.21 -13.64
CA HIS A 548 14.12 -7.60 -14.61
C HIS A 548 14.22 -9.13 -14.79
N ARG A 549 13.82 -9.91 -13.77
CA ARG A 549 13.77 -11.38 -13.79
C ARG A 549 12.34 -11.92 -13.67
N GLY A 550 11.36 -11.06 -13.92
CA GLY A 550 9.93 -11.36 -13.83
C GLY A 550 9.30 -11.05 -12.48
N MET A 551 7.97 -11.11 -12.44
CA MET A 551 7.15 -10.81 -11.25
C MET A 551 6.16 -11.93 -10.97
N ASP A 552 5.71 -12.03 -9.72
CA ASP A 552 4.54 -12.85 -9.42
C ASP A 552 3.28 -12.14 -9.92
N ASN A 553 2.80 -12.60 -11.07
CA ASN A 553 1.55 -12.17 -11.67
C ASN A 553 0.56 -13.34 -11.84
N SER A 554 0.75 -14.43 -11.08
CA SER A 554 -0.08 -15.64 -11.17
C SER A 554 -1.56 -15.32 -10.90
N ALA A 555 -1.83 -14.55 -9.83
CA ALA A 555 -3.16 -14.06 -9.48
C ALA A 555 -3.76 -13.16 -10.58
N LEU A 556 -2.92 -12.38 -11.27
CA LEU A 556 -3.36 -11.51 -12.37
C LEU A 556 -3.75 -12.34 -13.60
N LEU A 557 -2.92 -13.29 -13.99
CA LEU A 557 -3.20 -14.22 -15.09
C LEU A 557 -4.48 -15.03 -14.82
N ALA A 558 -4.68 -15.48 -13.58
CA ALA A 558 -5.90 -16.16 -13.17
C ALA A 558 -7.13 -15.25 -13.28
N ALA A 559 -7.02 -13.99 -12.86
CA ALA A 559 -8.10 -13.02 -12.89
C ALA A 559 -8.52 -12.61 -14.31
N ILE A 560 -7.57 -12.43 -15.23
CA ILE A 560 -7.86 -11.97 -16.59
C ILE A 560 -8.33 -13.09 -17.54
N GLY A 561 -8.02 -14.35 -17.27
CA GLY A 561 -8.42 -15.47 -18.12
C GLY A 561 -7.80 -15.43 -19.51
N LEU A 562 -8.60 -15.60 -20.57
CA LEU A 562 -8.18 -15.70 -21.97
C LEU A 562 -8.22 -14.36 -22.74
N GLN A 563 -7.82 -13.26 -22.10
CA GLN A 563 -7.80 -11.93 -22.75
C GLN A 563 -6.64 -11.78 -23.76
N ALA A 564 -6.77 -10.81 -24.67
CA ALA A 564 -5.84 -10.59 -25.79
C ALA A 564 -4.40 -10.27 -25.34
N ASN A 565 -4.24 -9.71 -24.14
CA ASN A 565 -2.94 -9.36 -23.55
C ASN A 565 -2.32 -10.52 -22.73
N ARG A 566 -2.89 -11.73 -22.74
CA ARG A 566 -2.39 -12.84 -21.91
C ARG A 566 -0.94 -13.20 -22.21
N GLU A 567 -0.55 -13.31 -23.48
CA GLU A 567 0.84 -13.60 -23.86
C GLU A 567 1.81 -12.53 -23.36
N PHE A 568 1.38 -11.27 -23.46
CA PHE A 568 2.13 -10.14 -22.90
C PHE A 568 2.30 -10.27 -21.37
N LEU A 569 1.26 -10.63 -20.62
CA LEU A 569 1.38 -10.85 -19.18
C LEU A 569 2.23 -12.08 -18.83
N GLU A 570 2.12 -13.17 -19.60
CA GLU A 570 3.00 -14.35 -19.43
C GLU A 570 4.48 -13.98 -19.64
N SER A 571 4.79 -13.05 -20.55
CA SER A 571 6.16 -12.53 -20.72
C SER A 571 6.69 -11.76 -19.50
N LEU A 572 5.84 -11.40 -18.54
CA LEU A 572 6.25 -10.72 -17.31
C LEU A 572 6.50 -11.69 -16.14
N ARG A 573 6.22 -12.99 -16.31
CA ARG A 573 6.34 -13.98 -15.23
C ARG A 573 7.80 -14.24 -14.87
N ILE A 574 8.01 -14.76 -13.66
CA ILE A 574 9.32 -15.22 -13.20
C ILE A 574 9.89 -16.27 -14.16
N GLY A 575 11.12 -16.07 -14.62
CA GLY A 575 11.78 -16.98 -15.57
C GLY A 575 11.29 -16.85 -17.01
N SER A 576 10.72 -15.70 -17.41
CA SER A 576 10.43 -15.41 -18.82
C SER A 576 11.72 -15.41 -19.66
N PRO A 577 11.77 -16.18 -20.77
CA PRO A 577 12.87 -16.13 -21.72
C PRO A 577 13.04 -14.76 -22.38
N GLU A 578 11.94 -14.02 -22.57
CA GLU A 578 11.94 -12.68 -23.14
C GLU A 578 12.69 -11.69 -22.23
N LEU A 579 12.44 -11.75 -20.91
CA LEU A 579 13.12 -10.90 -19.93
C LEU A 579 14.59 -11.28 -19.76
N GLU A 580 14.90 -12.57 -19.80
CA GLU A 580 16.29 -13.06 -19.77
C GLU A 580 17.08 -12.52 -20.98
N LYS A 581 16.52 -12.68 -22.18
CA LYS A 581 17.10 -12.15 -23.42
C LYS A 581 17.27 -10.64 -23.35
N GLN A 582 16.25 -9.89 -22.91
CA GLN A 582 16.34 -8.44 -22.74
C GLN A 582 17.46 -8.08 -21.76
N SER A 583 17.63 -8.83 -20.67
CA SER A 583 18.68 -8.56 -19.70
C SER A 583 20.08 -8.77 -20.27
N GLN A 584 20.29 -9.86 -21.00
CA GLN A 584 21.55 -10.12 -21.70
C GLN A 584 21.85 -9.02 -22.72
N LEU A 585 20.87 -8.66 -23.56
CA LEU A 585 21.06 -7.59 -24.55
C LEU A 585 21.36 -6.24 -23.89
N PHE A 586 20.63 -5.88 -22.83
CA PHE A 586 20.86 -4.63 -22.11
C PHE A 586 22.26 -4.54 -21.51
N SER A 587 22.78 -5.64 -20.95
CA SER A 587 24.14 -5.68 -20.41
C SER A 587 25.23 -5.47 -21.47
N SER A 588 24.93 -5.70 -22.75
CA SER A 588 25.86 -5.50 -23.86
C SER A 588 25.80 -4.10 -24.50
N VAL A 589 24.96 -3.19 -23.96
CA VAL A 589 24.84 -1.81 -24.47
C VAL A 589 26.02 -0.95 -24.00
N SER A 590 27.16 -1.07 -24.68
CA SER A 590 28.39 -0.35 -24.36
C SER A 590 28.27 1.18 -24.43
N ALA A 591 27.31 1.71 -25.20
CA ALA A 591 27.04 3.15 -25.26
C ALA A 591 26.55 3.73 -23.91
N LEU A 592 26.12 2.88 -22.98
CA LEU A 592 25.78 3.25 -21.62
C LEU A 592 26.98 3.18 -20.66
N ASP A 593 28.20 2.90 -21.12
CA ASP A 593 29.37 2.80 -20.25
C ASP A 593 29.64 4.09 -19.47
N GLY A 594 29.67 3.99 -18.14
CA GLY A 594 29.69 5.10 -17.20
C GLY A 594 28.32 5.65 -16.76
N SER A 595 27.21 5.24 -17.38
CA SER A 595 25.87 5.64 -16.90
C SER A 595 25.57 5.03 -15.55
N VAL A 596 24.85 5.75 -14.69
CA VAL A 596 24.47 5.25 -13.37
C VAL A 596 23.00 4.86 -13.36
N ILE A 597 22.69 3.64 -12.90
CA ILE A 597 21.33 3.14 -12.78
C ILE A 597 21.09 2.76 -11.32
N PHE A 598 20.12 3.41 -10.68
CA PHE A 598 19.65 3.01 -9.35
C PHE A 598 18.40 2.15 -9.46
N SER A 599 18.40 1.02 -8.77
CA SER A 599 17.25 0.13 -8.62
C SER A 599 16.67 0.28 -7.22
N PHE A 600 15.37 0.54 -7.12
CA PHE A 600 14.62 0.61 -5.88
C PHE A 600 13.69 -0.60 -5.79
N PHE A 601 13.63 -1.26 -4.63
CA PHE A 601 12.80 -2.46 -4.45
C PHE A 601 11.83 -2.31 -3.28
N GLU A 602 10.68 -2.98 -3.39
CA GLU A 602 9.65 -3.01 -2.35
C GLU A 602 10.12 -3.82 -1.13
N THR A 603 9.80 -3.33 0.06
CA THR A 603 9.95 -4.11 1.31
C THR A 603 8.64 -4.31 2.06
N CYS A 604 7.52 -3.88 1.47
CA CYS A 604 6.18 -4.24 1.93
C CYS A 604 5.48 -5.10 0.88
N ILE A 605 4.71 -6.09 1.32
CA ILE A 605 3.85 -6.89 0.45
C ILE A 605 2.75 -6.04 -0.20
N SER A 606 2.37 -6.40 -1.42
CA SER A 606 1.30 -5.76 -2.18
C SER A 606 0.09 -6.69 -2.27
N GLY A 607 -1.13 -6.14 -2.23
CA GLY A 607 -2.31 -6.93 -2.57
C GLY A 607 -2.22 -7.42 -4.01
N THR A 608 -2.57 -8.69 -4.24
CA THR A 608 -2.54 -9.28 -5.58
C THR A 608 -3.82 -8.98 -6.36
N ALA A 609 -3.79 -9.25 -7.66
CA ALA A 609 -4.94 -9.10 -8.52
C ALA A 609 -6.07 -10.08 -8.13
N LYS A 610 -7.29 -9.55 -8.01
CA LYS A 610 -8.52 -10.32 -7.74
C LYS A 610 -9.70 -9.70 -8.48
N MET A 611 -10.54 -10.54 -9.07
CA MET A 611 -11.83 -10.09 -9.59
C MET A 611 -12.81 -9.88 -8.44
N ASP A 612 -13.28 -8.65 -8.28
CA ASP A 612 -14.32 -8.27 -7.33
C ASP A 612 -15.46 -7.57 -8.07
N ASN A 613 -16.67 -8.13 -8.01
CA ASN A 613 -17.85 -7.65 -8.71
C ASN A 613 -17.64 -7.36 -10.22
N GLY A 614 -16.86 -8.21 -10.90
CA GLY A 614 -16.58 -8.08 -12.34
C GLY A 614 -15.52 -7.03 -12.69
N LYS A 615 -14.81 -6.48 -11.69
CA LYS A 615 -13.70 -5.53 -11.87
C LYS A 615 -12.43 -6.09 -11.25
N LEU A 616 -11.29 -5.92 -11.90
CA LEU A 616 -9.99 -6.25 -11.32
C LEU A 616 -9.66 -5.24 -10.22
N THR A 617 -9.29 -5.77 -9.07
CA THR A 617 -8.82 -5.01 -7.92
C THR A 617 -7.49 -5.59 -7.45
N MET A 618 -6.70 -4.80 -6.73
CA MET A 618 -5.44 -5.26 -6.11
C MET A 618 -5.66 -5.60 -4.63
N ASN A 619 -6.80 -6.24 -4.31
CA ASN A 619 -7.23 -6.60 -2.96
C ASN A 619 -7.21 -8.13 -2.73
N GLY A 620 -6.48 -8.87 -3.57
CA GLY A 620 -6.21 -10.30 -3.39
C GLY A 620 -5.24 -10.56 -2.24
N ASP A 621 -4.91 -11.84 -2.03
CA ASP A 621 -3.93 -12.24 -1.01
C ASP A 621 -2.63 -11.47 -1.20
N PRO A 622 -2.08 -10.83 -0.16
CA PRO A 622 -0.85 -10.06 -0.30
C PRO A 622 0.36 -10.93 -0.65
N ALA A 623 1.21 -10.44 -1.55
CA ALA A 623 2.44 -11.10 -1.95
C ALA A 623 3.55 -10.07 -2.24
N ILE A 624 4.79 -10.53 -2.28
CA ILE A 624 5.88 -9.77 -2.90
C ILE A 624 5.72 -9.94 -4.41
N LEU A 625 5.38 -8.87 -5.12
CA LEU A 625 5.15 -8.96 -6.57
C LEU A 625 6.48 -9.01 -7.30
N VAL A 626 7.46 -8.22 -6.85
CA VAL A 626 8.80 -8.19 -7.44
C VAL A 626 9.83 -8.42 -6.34
N SER A 627 10.49 -9.57 -6.39
CA SER A 627 11.56 -9.89 -5.44
C SER A 627 12.72 -8.90 -5.58
N LYS A 628 13.51 -8.74 -4.50
CA LYS A 628 14.75 -7.95 -4.51
C LYS A 628 15.67 -8.32 -5.69
N ASP A 629 15.81 -9.61 -5.95
CA ASP A 629 16.66 -10.13 -7.04
C ASP A 629 16.12 -9.76 -8.42
N SER A 630 14.79 -9.73 -8.58
CA SER A 630 14.17 -9.30 -9.84
C SER A 630 14.22 -7.79 -10.01
N ALA A 631 14.14 -7.02 -8.92
CA ALA A 631 14.28 -5.57 -8.93
C ALA A 631 15.72 -5.09 -9.20
N ASN A 632 16.72 -5.96 -8.97
CA ASN A 632 18.11 -5.67 -9.28
C ASN A 632 18.38 -5.87 -10.79
N HIS A 633 18.82 -4.80 -11.46
CA HIS A 633 19.18 -4.87 -12.88
C HIS A 633 20.56 -5.51 -13.12
N THR A 634 21.37 -5.66 -12.08
CA THR A 634 22.73 -6.26 -12.12
C THR A 634 22.80 -7.54 -11.29
N GLU A 635 23.87 -8.32 -11.46
CA GLU A 635 24.11 -9.53 -10.66
C GLU A 635 24.86 -9.25 -9.35
N GLU A 636 25.44 -8.06 -9.18
CA GLU A 636 26.22 -7.71 -7.99
C GLU A 636 25.36 -7.02 -6.93
N TYR A 637 25.65 -7.33 -5.65
CA TYR A 637 25.15 -6.54 -4.53
C TYR A 637 25.81 -5.17 -4.57
N SER A 638 25.08 -4.19 -5.08
CA SER A 638 25.61 -2.87 -5.38
C SER A 638 25.00 -1.80 -4.47
N ARG A 639 25.77 -0.74 -4.22
CA ARG A 639 25.29 0.53 -3.63
C ARG A 639 24.12 1.16 -4.40
N PHE A 640 23.89 0.69 -5.63
CA PHE A 640 22.82 1.15 -6.50
C PHE A 640 21.48 0.42 -6.27
N LEU A 641 21.41 -0.55 -5.36
CA LEU A 641 20.16 -1.25 -5.00
C LEU A 641 19.64 -0.75 -3.64
N ILE A 642 18.52 -0.04 -3.66
CA ILE A 642 18.01 0.72 -2.51
C ILE A 642 16.64 0.16 -2.06
N PRO A 643 16.48 -0.26 -0.78
CA PRO A 643 15.18 -0.64 -0.25
C PRO A 643 14.31 0.60 -0.05
N ILE A 644 13.01 0.48 -0.37
CA ILE A 644 12.00 1.46 0.01
C ILE A 644 10.91 0.74 0.81
N ASN A 645 10.57 1.28 1.99
CA ASN A 645 9.56 0.71 2.88
C ASN A 645 8.12 0.96 2.43
N ARG A 646 7.81 0.48 1.24
CA ARG A 646 6.55 0.66 0.53
C ARG A 646 6.22 -0.60 -0.26
N SER A 647 4.94 -0.77 -0.58
CA SER A 647 4.49 -1.81 -1.50
C SER A 647 4.74 -1.39 -2.95
N HIS A 648 4.74 -2.35 -3.87
CA HIS A 648 4.97 -2.16 -5.30
C HIS A 648 4.19 -0.99 -5.91
N SER A 649 2.92 -0.83 -5.54
CA SER A 649 2.04 0.23 -6.07
C SER A 649 2.33 1.61 -5.48
N GLU A 650 2.99 1.67 -4.33
CA GLU A 650 3.30 2.90 -3.59
C GLU A 650 4.76 3.37 -3.79
N LEU A 651 5.62 2.55 -4.42
CA LEU A 651 7.05 2.81 -4.61
C LEU A 651 7.40 4.18 -5.24
N VAL A 652 6.48 4.77 -6.00
CA VAL A 652 6.66 6.06 -6.68
C VAL A 652 5.68 7.14 -6.24
N LYS A 653 4.93 6.90 -5.15
CA LYS A 653 3.84 7.76 -4.64
C LYS A 653 4.29 8.55 -3.41
N PHE A 654 5.35 9.35 -3.56
CA PHE A 654 5.90 10.09 -2.44
C PHE A 654 5.00 11.24 -1.98
N GLU A 655 4.94 11.41 -0.66
CA GLU A 655 4.34 12.55 0.02
C GLU A 655 5.34 13.72 0.08
N ARG A 656 4.86 14.94 0.39
CA ARG A 656 5.66 16.18 0.32
C ARG A 656 6.93 16.19 1.15
N TYR A 657 6.96 15.45 2.26
CA TYR A 657 8.09 15.41 3.19
C TYR A 657 8.55 13.96 3.43
N SER A 658 8.46 13.13 2.40
CA SER A 658 8.84 11.71 2.48
C SER A 658 10.36 11.55 2.52
N ASP A 659 10.89 10.87 3.54
CA ASP A 659 12.32 10.49 3.59
C ASP A 659 12.74 9.65 2.37
N ASP A 660 11.84 8.81 1.84
CA ASP A 660 12.12 8.04 0.62
C ASP A 660 12.34 8.94 -0.60
N TYR A 661 11.65 10.09 -0.65
CA TYR A 661 11.84 11.05 -1.73
C TYR A 661 13.21 11.72 -1.62
N GLU A 662 13.67 12.06 -0.42
CA GLU A 662 15.00 12.63 -0.20
C GLU A 662 16.11 11.66 -0.66
N ARG A 663 15.96 10.36 -0.40
CA ARG A 663 16.88 9.33 -0.91
C ARG A 663 16.88 9.28 -2.44
N VAL A 664 15.69 9.29 -3.06
CA VAL A 664 15.53 9.29 -4.51
C VAL A 664 16.13 10.54 -5.14
N LEU A 665 15.92 11.71 -4.52
CA LEU A 665 16.48 12.98 -4.96
C LEU A 665 18.01 12.96 -4.93
N GLY A 666 18.62 12.44 -3.86
CA GLY A 666 20.08 12.28 -3.77
C GLY A 666 20.65 11.40 -4.89
N CYS A 667 19.98 10.27 -5.19
CA CYS A 667 20.38 9.39 -6.30
C CYS A 667 20.27 10.09 -7.66
N LEU A 668 19.19 10.86 -7.88
CA LEU A 668 19.00 11.62 -9.10
C LEU A 668 20.05 12.72 -9.26
N GLN A 669 20.41 13.41 -8.18
CA GLN A 669 21.47 14.42 -8.18
C GLN A 669 22.82 13.79 -8.53
N GLU A 670 23.15 12.61 -7.99
CA GLU A 670 24.37 11.87 -8.36
C GLU A 670 24.39 11.51 -9.86
N ILE A 671 23.26 11.05 -10.42
CA ILE A 671 23.15 10.84 -11.87
C ILE A 671 23.44 12.15 -12.60
N LEU A 672 22.80 13.25 -12.22
CA LEU A 672 22.91 14.52 -12.95
C LEU A 672 24.33 15.13 -12.91
N GLU A 673 25.02 15.03 -11.77
CA GLU A 673 26.41 15.48 -11.60
C GLU A 673 27.35 14.75 -12.56
N THR A 674 27.24 13.42 -12.62
CA THR A 674 28.11 12.58 -13.46
C THR A 674 27.75 12.67 -14.96
N THR A 675 26.46 12.83 -15.26
CA THR A 675 25.91 12.76 -16.62
C THR A 675 26.56 13.74 -17.59
N ARG A 676 26.83 14.98 -17.17
CA ARG A 676 27.36 16.02 -18.07
C ARG A 676 28.72 15.66 -18.64
N GLU A 677 29.62 15.19 -17.79
CA GLU A 677 30.98 14.81 -18.17
C GLU A 677 30.98 13.57 -19.06
N ILE A 678 30.17 12.56 -18.68
CA ILE A 678 30.00 11.32 -19.42
C ILE A 678 29.51 11.59 -20.84
N ILE A 679 28.46 12.40 -20.97
CA ILE A 679 27.88 12.70 -22.29
C ILE A 679 28.83 13.52 -23.14
N THR A 680 29.52 14.50 -22.55
CA THR A 680 30.52 15.29 -23.27
C THR A 680 31.60 14.39 -23.84
N ARG A 681 32.10 13.42 -23.06
CA ARG A 681 33.09 12.42 -23.52
C ARG A 681 32.53 11.54 -24.64
N ARG A 682 31.32 11.00 -24.49
CA ARG A 682 30.68 10.12 -25.50
C ARG A 682 30.42 10.85 -26.82
N LEU A 683 30.04 12.13 -26.76
CA LEU A 683 29.75 12.94 -27.95
C LEU A 683 31.03 13.48 -28.60
N ALA A 684 32.08 13.78 -27.84
CA ALA A 684 33.36 14.27 -28.37
C ALA A 684 34.12 13.21 -29.18
N ASN A 685 34.02 11.93 -28.82
CA ASN A 685 34.65 10.82 -29.54
C ASN A 685 33.95 10.46 -30.86
N THR A 686 33.03 11.31 -31.34
CA THR A 686 32.32 11.11 -32.60
C THR A 686 32.92 12.03 -33.66
N THR A 687 33.87 11.53 -34.44
CA THR A 687 34.19 12.16 -35.72
C THR A 687 32.95 12.04 -36.61
N LEU A 688 32.39 13.19 -37.02
CA LEU A 688 31.28 13.29 -37.96
C LEU A 688 31.64 12.67 -39.32
#